data_AF-A0A7Y5RYX3-F1
#
_entry.id   AF-A0A7Y5RYX3-F1
#
_cell.length_a   1.000
_cell.length_b   1.000
_cell.length_c   1.000
_cell.angle_alpha   90.00
_cell.angle_beta   90.00
_cell.angle_gamma   90.00
#
_symmetry.space_group_name_H-M   'P 1'
#
loop_
_entity.id
_entity.type
_entity.pdbx_description
1 polymer ?
#
loop_
_entity_poly.entity_id
_entity_poly.type
_entity_poly.pdbx_seq_one_letter_code
_entity_poly.pdbx_strand_id
1 'polypeptide(L)'
;TPPAAPPRQRRKRKALARTAAPAESREESQLPAGETDWDELAEVSFESNDDVQAERVAMGTADAPALRIIGARQNNLKDIDVTIPLGRFVCVTGVSGSGKSSLVTDILHPALAHRLHRATLAAGVYTEIRGIEHLDKVINVDQAPIGNSPLSNPATYTGLFDHVRELFAKLPDSKVRGYTANRFSFNRAGGRCDACDGLGQVCYEMHFLPDVWVTCETCGGARYNRETLEVRYKGRNIADVLNLTVAEALALFDSIPRIKRVLRTLSDVGLDYMPLGQSAPTLSGGEAQRVKLAAELGRPDTGRTIYILDEPTTGLHLHDLRKLLDVLHRLVDLGNTVVCIEHNLDVIKTADRVIDLGPEAGDAGGKIVAEGTPEQIAAARESHTGRALSPVLRAGPQAERPRFDAARHEMPAVSRADEGALELQAAETEAGQMPWQRDGRRWHLEQRPSRGGEKVEWEGAALAYVVSRIEKLGHKRLEPTNWNDRACVEIRAALPRGTRSADVPWFMHALTGGRWLLELSFRVPRGTFDDRRLVRQLNLKPLDQRDDLPVYGSDERVFVRPVQGDWENVRVLVHDRAEVDHASFRRFLADSLKAHLGRIARVAEDRSEAEPWRTNGRAWHLGQKGMAPGEPPEWNASLLIDLLGRINRAAPRVTPDWNHKTHVRLVVDGKSEIGRVYTCHARGLKVRLGEPPGKFSVVEATLLRADATLRRGLAGKPDILEFQLRNGLTPNWRLFATFVVASADNGIGIRT
;
A
#
# COMPACT_ATOMS: atom_id res chain seq x y z
N THR A 1 -1.95 7.35 64.82
CA THR A 1 -0.77 8.11 65.27
C THR A 1 0.47 7.59 64.54
N PRO A 2 0.96 8.26 63.49
CA PRO A 2 2.35 8.10 63.01
C PRO A 2 3.29 9.01 63.86
N PRO A 3 4.65 9.06 63.72
CA PRO A 3 5.54 8.52 62.67
C PRO A 3 6.90 7.91 63.16
N ALA A 4 7.73 7.39 62.24
CA ALA A 4 9.19 7.55 62.27
C ALA A 4 9.80 7.34 60.86
N ALA A 5 10.46 8.37 60.33
CA ALA A 5 11.15 8.37 59.03
C ALA A 5 12.62 7.90 59.17
N PRO A 6 13.23 7.24 58.15
CA PRO A 6 14.67 6.99 58.12
C PRO A 6 15.44 8.13 57.40
N PRO A 7 16.76 8.28 57.69
CA PRO A 7 17.47 9.53 57.48
C PRO A 7 18.15 9.69 56.11
N ARG A 8 18.29 10.96 55.71
CA ARG A 8 19.07 11.48 54.58
C ARG A 8 20.57 11.20 54.75
N GLN A 9 21.23 10.65 53.73
CA GLN A 9 22.69 10.72 53.60
C GLN A 9 23.10 11.74 52.53
N ARG A 10 23.73 12.82 53.00
CA ARG A 10 24.51 13.78 52.23
C ARG A 10 25.84 13.14 51.80
N ARG A 11 26.25 13.29 50.54
CA ARG A 11 27.67 13.19 50.15
C ARG A 11 28.07 14.45 49.38
N LYS A 12 28.88 15.30 50.04
CA LYS A 12 29.69 16.35 49.43
C LYS A 12 31.18 15.96 49.57
N ARG A 13 31.86 15.93 48.42
CA ARG A 13 33.26 16.30 48.09
C ARG A 13 34.40 16.12 49.12
N LYS A 14 35.50 15.51 48.64
CA LYS A 14 36.91 15.99 48.66
C LYS A 14 37.72 15.07 47.72
N ALA A 15 38.29 15.54 46.61
CA ALA A 15 39.49 16.37 46.42
C ALA A 15 40.81 15.58 46.56
N LEU A 16 41.53 15.43 45.44
CA LEU A 16 42.98 15.18 45.39
C LEU A 16 43.54 15.94 44.18
N ALA A 17 44.47 16.83 44.49
CA ALA A 17 45.15 17.77 43.60
C ALA A 17 46.40 17.17 42.96
N ARG A 18 46.84 17.73 41.83
CA ARG A 18 48.24 17.82 41.35
C ARG A 18 48.25 18.72 40.09
N THR A 19 48.57 20.01 40.24
CA THR A 19 49.86 20.67 39.98
C THR A 19 50.34 20.63 38.52
N ALA A 20 50.53 21.82 37.97
CA ALA A 20 50.84 22.19 36.59
C ALA A 20 52.34 22.20 36.27
N ALA A 21 52.69 22.12 34.97
CA ALA A 21 53.89 22.68 34.33
C ALA A 21 53.77 22.55 32.77
N PRO A 22 54.61 23.19 31.93
CA PRO A 22 54.16 24.20 30.96
C PRO A 22 54.56 23.93 29.49
N ALA A 23 54.38 24.98 28.67
CA ALA A 23 54.35 25.04 27.20
C ALA A 23 55.71 25.01 26.45
N GLU A 24 55.56 24.91 25.11
CA GLU A 24 56.43 25.30 23.98
C GLU A 24 57.58 24.39 23.50
N SER A 25 57.44 23.90 22.26
CA SER A 25 58.24 24.26 21.06
C SER A 25 58.30 23.12 20.02
N ARG A 26 57.98 23.42 18.74
CA ARG A 26 58.87 23.23 17.57
C ARG A 26 58.14 23.32 16.23
N GLU A 27 58.84 24.00 15.33
CA GLU A 27 58.56 24.37 13.94
C GLU A 27 58.62 23.23 12.92
N GLU A 28 57.86 23.47 11.85
CA GLU A 28 57.99 23.20 10.40
C GLU A 28 59.12 22.31 9.81
N SER A 29 58.72 21.46 8.84
CA SER A 29 59.13 21.41 7.41
C SER A 29 58.80 20.01 6.84
N GLN A 30 58.48 19.72 5.58
CA GLN A 30 58.16 20.43 4.33
C GLN A 30 57.65 19.34 3.33
N LEU A 31 57.01 19.79 2.23
CA LEU A 31 56.94 19.22 0.84
C LEU A 31 55.51 18.96 0.31
N PRO A 32 55.24 19.12 -1.00
CA PRO A 32 55.49 20.30 -1.84
C PRO A 32 54.25 20.73 -2.67
N ALA A 33 54.36 21.88 -3.34
CA ALA A 33 53.34 22.55 -4.15
C ALA A 33 53.21 22.04 -5.60
N GLY A 34 52.04 22.30 -6.20
CA GLY A 34 51.76 22.22 -7.64
C GLY A 34 50.37 22.78 -7.96
N GLU A 35 50.32 23.91 -8.66
CA GLU A 35 49.18 24.79 -8.99
C GLU A 35 48.08 24.16 -9.86
N THR A 36 46.83 24.62 -9.71
CA THR A 36 45.99 25.07 -10.86
C THR A 36 44.78 25.91 -10.40
N ASP A 37 44.92 27.21 -10.61
CA ASP A 37 43.99 28.23 -11.13
C ASP A 37 42.46 28.00 -11.06
N TRP A 38 41.74 28.91 -10.37
CA TRP A 38 40.27 29.02 -10.36
C TRP A 38 39.78 30.40 -10.83
N ASP A 39 40.63 31.24 -11.44
CA ASP A 39 40.29 32.65 -11.74
C ASP A 39 39.79 32.93 -13.17
N GLU A 40 39.47 31.93 -14.00
CA GLU A 40 38.87 32.15 -15.33
C GLU A 40 37.46 31.58 -15.46
N LEU A 41 36.43 32.27 -14.93
CA LEU A 41 35.06 32.29 -15.49
C LEU A 41 34.30 33.58 -15.09
N ALA A 42 34.98 34.72 -15.11
CA ALA A 42 34.34 36.03 -15.08
C ALA A 42 34.20 36.55 -16.52
N GLU A 43 33.06 36.27 -17.16
CA GLU A 43 32.44 37.12 -18.20
C GLU A 43 31.17 36.42 -18.73
N VAL A 44 30.04 36.66 -18.06
CA VAL A 44 28.73 36.59 -18.71
C VAL A 44 28.02 37.90 -18.39
N SER A 45 27.79 38.66 -19.44
CA SER A 45 27.11 39.96 -19.47
C SER A 45 25.78 39.93 -18.71
N PHE A 46 25.64 40.80 -17.72
CA PHE A 46 24.39 41.13 -17.07
C PHE A 46 23.51 41.92 -18.05
N GLU A 47 22.43 41.29 -18.55
CA GLU A 47 21.30 42.02 -19.09
C GLU A 47 20.52 42.70 -17.94
N SER A 48 20.00 43.88 -18.25
CA SER A 48 19.51 44.92 -17.34
C SER A 48 18.42 44.48 -16.36
N ASN A 49 18.53 45.03 -15.15
CA ASN A 49 17.80 44.75 -13.92
C ASN A 49 16.33 45.23 -13.88
N ASP A 50 15.71 45.50 -15.04
CA ASP A 50 14.38 46.12 -15.13
C ASP A 50 13.24 45.10 -15.35
N ASP A 51 13.51 43.92 -15.94
CA ASP A 51 12.50 42.88 -16.13
C ASP A 51 12.22 42.05 -14.86
N VAL A 52 13.18 42.00 -13.92
CA VAL A 52 13.05 41.23 -12.66
C VAL A 52 12.14 41.93 -11.65
N GLN A 53 11.94 43.25 -11.76
CA GLN A 53 10.96 43.97 -10.93
C GLN A 53 9.52 43.76 -11.40
N ALA A 54 9.30 43.47 -12.69
CA ALA A 54 7.96 43.26 -13.25
C ALA A 54 7.31 41.96 -12.71
N GLU A 55 8.08 40.90 -12.46
CA GLU A 55 7.54 39.65 -11.89
C GLU A 55 7.28 39.70 -10.39
N ARG A 56 8.01 40.52 -9.62
CA ARG A 56 7.77 40.70 -8.18
C ARG A 56 6.51 41.53 -7.86
N VAL A 57 6.00 42.27 -8.84
CA VAL A 57 4.76 43.08 -8.73
C VAL A 57 3.50 42.28 -9.13
N ALA A 58 3.62 41.07 -9.66
CA ALA A 58 2.48 40.16 -9.91
C ALA A 58 1.92 39.51 -8.62
N MET A 59 2.17 40.11 -7.45
CA MET A 59 1.89 39.57 -6.12
C MET A 59 0.50 39.97 -5.59
N GLY A 60 -0.52 39.78 -6.43
CA GLY A 60 -1.91 40.13 -6.11
C GLY A 60 -2.88 39.92 -7.27
N THR A 61 -2.87 38.77 -7.94
CA THR A 61 -4.01 38.39 -8.77
C THR A 61 -4.99 37.58 -7.93
N ALA A 62 -6.27 37.94 -8.00
CA ALA A 62 -7.38 37.30 -7.29
C ALA A 62 -7.65 35.83 -7.69
N ASP A 63 -6.77 35.22 -8.50
CA ASP A 63 -6.94 33.94 -9.19
C ASP A 63 -5.94 32.84 -8.76
N ALA A 64 -5.04 33.10 -7.80
CA ALA A 64 -4.20 32.04 -7.25
C ALA A 64 -5.03 31.05 -6.42
N PRO A 65 -4.90 29.72 -6.63
CA PRO A 65 -5.70 28.74 -5.92
C PRO A 65 -5.43 28.83 -4.41
N ALA A 66 -6.49 29.00 -3.62
CA ALA A 66 -6.41 29.19 -2.18
C ALA A 66 -7.58 28.50 -1.48
N LEU A 67 -7.33 28.01 -0.28
CA LEU A 67 -8.37 27.51 0.62
C LEU A 67 -8.86 28.63 1.51
N ARG A 68 -10.18 28.85 1.59
CA ARG A 68 -10.77 29.89 2.45
C ARG A 68 -11.65 29.26 3.50
N ILE A 69 -11.31 29.45 4.77
CA ILE A 69 -12.10 29.04 5.94
C ILE A 69 -12.93 30.25 6.34
N ILE A 70 -14.25 30.14 6.31
CA ILE A 70 -15.18 31.23 6.60
C ILE A 70 -15.88 30.99 7.94
N GLY A 71 -15.88 31.99 8.79
CA GLY A 71 -16.56 32.04 10.07
C GLY A 71 -16.11 30.96 11.05
N ALA A 72 -14.79 30.82 11.25
CA ALA A 72 -14.23 29.86 12.19
C ALA A 72 -14.51 30.31 13.64
N ARG A 73 -15.21 29.45 14.40
CA ARG A 73 -15.75 29.74 15.75
C ARG A 73 -15.47 28.63 16.76
N GLN A 74 -14.59 27.67 16.44
CA GLN A 74 -14.23 26.61 17.38
C GLN A 74 -13.49 27.19 18.59
N ASN A 75 -13.89 26.76 19.80
CA ASN A 75 -13.30 27.18 21.08
C ASN A 75 -13.30 28.73 21.24
N ASN A 76 -12.12 29.36 21.28
CA ASN A 76 -11.99 30.80 21.49
C ASN A 76 -11.93 31.63 20.20
N LEU A 77 -12.01 31.01 19.01
CA LEU A 77 -11.97 31.71 17.72
C LEU A 77 -13.15 32.68 17.55
N LYS A 78 -12.86 33.92 17.15
CA LYS A 78 -13.80 35.04 17.12
C LYS A 78 -14.45 35.24 15.75
N ASP A 79 -15.03 34.18 15.20
CA ASP A 79 -15.71 34.19 13.90
C ASP A 79 -14.81 34.70 12.77
N ILE A 80 -13.63 34.10 12.66
CA ILE A 80 -12.56 34.59 11.77
C ILE A 80 -12.65 33.96 10.38
N ASP A 81 -12.30 34.75 9.36
CA ASP A 81 -12.13 34.31 7.98
C ASP A 81 -10.64 34.22 7.64
N VAL A 82 -10.17 33.04 7.24
CA VAL A 82 -8.74 32.76 7.01
C VAL A 82 -8.54 32.27 5.58
N THR A 83 -7.54 32.81 4.89
CA THR A 83 -7.14 32.36 3.54
C THR A 83 -5.77 31.71 3.56
N ILE A 84 -5.70 30.45 3.12
CA ILE A 84 -4.48 29.65 3.00
C ILE A 84 -4.13 29.52 1.51
N PRO A 85 -3.06 30.17 1.01
CA PRO A 85 -2.64 30.00 -0.37
C PRO A 85 -2.13 28.58 -0.61
N LEU A 86 -2.54 27.95 -1.73
CA LEU A 86 -2.08 26.62 -2.09
C LEU A 86 -0.74 26.68 -2.85
N GLY A 87 0.03 25.60 -2.79
CA GLY A 87 1.37 25.51 -3.39
C GLY A 87 2.42 26.36 -2.66
N ARG A 88 2.20 26.63 -1.36
CA ARG A 88 3.04 27.49 -0.52
C ARG A 88 3.36 26.84 0.82
N PHE A 89 4.45 27.29 1.43
CA PHE A 89 4.76 27.00 2.83
C PHE A 89 4.07 28.04 3.74
N VAL A 90 3.06 27.59 4.48
CA VAL A 90 2.21 28.44 5.32
C VAL A 90 2.45 28.12 6.79
N CYS A 91 2.82 29.11 7.58
CA CYS A 91 2.98 28.99 9.03
C CYS A 91 1.80 29.65 9.77
N VAL A 92 1.22 28.93 10.73
CA VAL A 92 0.24 29.46 11.68
C VAL A 92 0.96 29.69 13.01
N THR A 93 0.99 30.94 13.44
CA THR A 93 1.79 31.43 14.58
C THR A 93 0.92 32.15 15.60
N GLY A 94 1.51 32.58 16.71
CA GLY A 94 0.80 33.24 17.81
C GLY A 94 1.04 32.58 19.16
N VAL A 95 0.72 33.27 20.26
CA VAL A 95 0.98 32.79 21.63
C VAL A 95 0.25 31.46 21.94
N SER A 96 0.74 30.68 22.91
CA SER A 96 0.07 29.44 23.31
C SER A 96 -1.35 29.75 23.81
N GLY A 97 -2.36 29.00 23.34
CA GLY A 97 -3.77 29.28 23.63
C GLY A 97 -4.41 30.37 22.77
N SER A 98 -3.75 30.90 21.73
CA SER A 98 -4.34 31.90 20.82
C SER A 98 -5.39 31.34 19.84
N GLY A 99 -5.48 30.02 19.69
CA GLY A 99 -6.43 29.34 18.80
C GLY A 99 -5.83 28.59 17.60
N LYS A 100 -4.48 28.46 17.51
CA LYS A 100 -3.78 27.78 16.40
C LYS A 100 -4.28 26.36 16.12
N SER A 101 -4.23 25.47 17.12
CA SER A 101 -4.70 24.09 16.99
C SER A 101 -6.21 24.03 16.75
N SER A 102 -6.99 24.97 17.29
CA SER A 102 -8.44 25.05 17.01
C SER A 102 -8.75 25.40 15.56
N LEU A 103 -7.94 26.23 14.92
CA LEU A 103 -8.07 26.55 13.51
C LEU A 103 -7.59 25.39 12.62
N VAL A 104 -6.39 24.88 12.89
CA VAL A 104 -5.71 23.92 11.99
C VAL A 104 -6.10 22.47 12.29
N THR A 105 -6.00 22.05 13.54
CA THR A 105 -6.20 20.65 13.96
C THR A 105 -7.67 20.31 14.19
N ASP A 106 -8.49 21.25 14.70
CA ASP A 106 -9.90 20.97 15.03
C ASP A 106 -10.88 21.35 13.90
N ILE A 107 -10.58 22.38 13.09
CA ILE A 107 -11.42 22.79 11.96
C ILE A 107 -10.85 22.28 10.64
N LEU A 108 -9.68 22.78 10.23
CA LEU A 108 -9.15 22.58 8.89
C LEU A 108 -8.93 21.10 8.58
N HIS A 109 -8.19 20.38 9.42
CA HIS A 109 -7.88 18.97 9.18
C HIS A 109 -9.14 18.08 9.12
N PRO A 110 -10.04 18.06 10.13
CA PRO A 110 -11.25 17.24 10.10
C PRO A 110 -12.19 17.59 8.95
N ALA A 111 -12.34 18.88 8.63
CA ALA A 111 -13.22 19.31 7.54
C ALA A 111 -12.71 18.81 6.17
N LEU A 112 -11.40 18.92 5.92
CA LEU A 112 -10.79 18.36 4.72
C LEU A 112 -10.81 16.84 4.72
N ALA A 113 -10.55 16.19 5.86
CA ALA A 113 -10.55 14.74 5.99
C ALA A 113 -11.94 14.15 5.71
N HIS A 114 -12.99 14.80 6.20
CA HIS A 114 -14.38 14.42 5.92
C HIS A 114 -14.71 14.58 4.43
N ARG A 115 -14.30 15.68 3.78
CA ARG A 115 -14.61 15.97 2.37
C ARG A 115 -13.80 15.11 1.39
N LEU A 116 -12.50 14.95 1.61
CA LEU A 116 -11.58 14.27 0.69
C LEU A 116 -11.47 12.76 0.95
N HIS A 117 -11.50 12.34 2.21
CA HIS A 117 -11.30 10.94 2.60
C HIS A 117 -12.54 10.24 3.15
N ARG A 118 -13.68 10.96 3.27
CA ARG A 118 -14.91 10.46 3.90
C ARG A 118 -14.70 9.99 5.35
N ALA A 119 -13.74 10.61 6.05
CA ALA A 119 -13.46 10.32 7.44
C ALA A 119 -14.64 10.73 8.34
N THR A 120 -14.84 10.03 9.45
CA THR A 120 -15.90 10.32 10.44
C THR A 120 -15.50 11.36 11.48
N LEU A 121 -14.40 12.10 11.24
CA LEU A 121 -13.92 13.13 12.17
C LEU A 121 -14.90 14.30 12.20
N ALA A 122 -15.36 14.66 13.40
CA ALA A 122 -16.22 15.81 13.59
C ALA A 122 -15.36 17.08 13.54
N ALA A 123 -15.60 17.92 12.55
CA ALA A 123 -14.95 19.22 12.47
C ALA A 123 -15.56 20.19 13.49
N GLY A 124 -14.74 21.11 13.99
CA GLY A 124 -15.18 22.19 14.86
C GLY A 124 -16.18 23.14 14.19
N VAL A 125 -16.61 24.18 14.91
CA VAL A 125 -17.61 25.12 14.41
C VAL A 125 -16.99 26.07 13.38
N TYR A 126 -17.49 26.01 12.13
CA TYR A 126 -17.20 26.96 11.05
C TYR A 126 -18.43 27.15 10.16
N THR A 127 -18.44 28.17 9.29
CA THR A 127 -19.53 28.41 8.33
C THR A 127 -19.35 27.60 7.05
N GLU A 128 -18.23 27.78 6.36
CA GLU A 128 -17.93 27.11 5.09
C GLU A 128 -16.41 27.04 4.87
N ILE A 129 -15.94 26.03 4.12
CA ILE A 129 -14.58 26.02 3.56
C ILE A 129 -14.69 25.94 2.03
N ARG A 130 -14.07 26.89 1.33
CA ARG A 130 -14.03 27.00 -0.15
C ARG A 130 -12.64 26.67 -0.69
N GLY A 131 -12.54 26.24 -1.94
CA GLY A 131 -11.28 25.91 -2.60
C GLY A 131 -10.78 24.48 -2.33
N ILE A 132 -11.63 23.60 -1.81
CA ILE A 132 -11.30 22.18 -1.52
C ILE A 132 -11.08 21.41 -2.83
N GLU A 133 -11.74 21.81 -3.91
CA GLU A 133 -11.64 21.25 -5.27
C GLU A 133 -10.24 21.32 -5.88
N HIS A 134 -9.35 22.13 -5.31
CA HIS A 134 -7.95 22.22 -5.72
C HIS A 134 -7.07 21.16 -5.06
N LEU A 135 -7.60 20.40 -4.10
CA LEU A 135 -6.88 19.41 -3.31
C LEU A 135 -7.43 18.01 -3.56
N ASP A 136 -6.53 17.05 -3.74
CA ASP A 136 -6.87 15.63 -3.88
C ASP A 136 -6.78 14.90 -2.54
N LYS A 137 -5.89 15.36 -1.65
CA LYS A 137 -5.53 14.68 -0.41
C LYS A 137 -5.16 15.67 0.69
N VAL A 138 -5.62 15.41 1.91
CA VAL A 138 -5.08 15.99 3.15
C VAL A 138 -4.30 14.93 3.93
N ILE A 139 -3.14 15.30 4.48
CA ILE A 139 -2.31 14.46 5.32
C ILE A 139 -2.01 15.23 6.61
N ASN A 140 -2.40 14.66 7.75
CA ASN A 140 -1.99 15.16 9.05
C ASN A 140 -0.77 14.40 9.55
N VAL A 141 0.29 15.11 9.89
CA VAL A 141 1.54 14.57 10.42
C VAL A 141 1.68 15.03 11.87
N ASP A 142 0.99 14.33 12.76
CA ASP A 142 1.04 14.57 14.21
C ASP A 142 2.14 13.75 14.91
N GLN A 143 2.36 14.09 16.18
CA GLN A 143 3.31 13.40 17.06
C GLN A 143 2.74 12.12 17.69
N ALA A 144 1.54 11.67 17.28
CA ALA A 144 0.99 10.42 17.80
C ALA A 144 1.91 9.23 17.44
N PRO A 145 1.99 8.18 18.27
CA PRO A 145 2.81 7.01 17.96
C PRO A 145 2.46 6.41 16.60
N ILE A 146 3.45 5.94 15.84
CA ILE A 146 3.21 5.23 14.56
C ILE A 146 2.53 3.86 14.76
N GLY A 147 2.53 3.37 16.00
CA GLY A 147 1.84 2.16 16.43
C GLY A 147 2.06 1.92 17.92
N ASN A 148 1.12 1.21 18.55
CA ASN A 148 1.16 0.94 19.99
C ASN A 148 1.76 -0.43 20.33
N SER A 149 2.28 -1.16 19.33
CA SER A 149 2.82 -2.50 19.49
C SER A 149 4.29 -2.56 19.05
N PRO A 150 5.14 -3.39 19.68
CA PRO A 150 6.50 -3.68 19.23
C PRO A 150 6.61 -4.29 17.81
N LEU A 151 5.49 -4.76 17.25
CA LEU A 151 5.41 -5.22 15.85
C LEU A 151 5.48 -4.06 14.85
N SER A 152 5.10 -2.86 15.27
CA SER A 152 5.26 -1.64 14.48
C SER A 152 6.67 -1.10 14.70
N ASN A 153 7.34 -0.74 13.61
CA ASN A 153 8.67 -0.12 13.61
C ASN A 153 8.82 0.75 12.34
N PRO A 154 9.87 1.57 12.22
CA PRO A 154 10.10 2.40 11.04
C PRO A 154 10.10 1.61 9.72
N ALA A 155 10.68 0.41 9.71
CA ALA A 155 10.75 -0.42 8.51
C ALA A 155 9.37 -0.95 8.07
N THR A 156 8.52 -1.36 9.00
CA THR A 156 7.16 -1.83 8.68
C THR A 156 6.23 -0.68 8.31
N TYR A 157 6.35 0.47 8.98
CA TYR A 157 5.51 1.63 8.71
C TYR A 157 5.75 2.24 7.32
N THR A 158 7.01 2.36 6.91
CA THR A 158 7.39 2.90 5.60
C THR A 158 7.20 1.91 4.44
N GLY A 159 6.88 0.65 4.73
CA GLY A 159 6.83 -0.44 3.74
C GLY A 159 8.21 -0.96 3.30
N LEU A 160 9.31 -0.38 3.81
CA LEU A 160 10.68 -0.83 3.56
C LEU A 160 10.85 -2.33 3.84
N PHE A 161 10.24 -2.81 4.92
CA PHE A 161 10.42 -4.17 5.38
C PHE A 161 9.91 -5.21 4.37
N ASP A 162 8.89 -4.87 3.59
CA ASP A 162 8.35 -5.77 2.57
C ASP A 162 9.37 -6.02 1.46
N HIS A 163 10.04 -4.97 1.00
CA HIS A 163 11.13 -5.07 0.03
C HIS A 163 12.34 -5.86 0.57
N VAL A 164 12.68 -5.66 1.85
CA VAL A 164 13.73 -6.45 2.50
C VAL A 164 13.35 -7.93 2.56
N ARG A 165 12.12 -8.27 2.96
CA ARG A 165 11.66 -9.67 3.00
C ARG A 165 11.65 -10.33 1.62
N GLU A 166 11.25 -9.60 0.59
CA GLU A 166 11.30 -10.06 -0.80
C GLU A 166 12.73 -10.33 -1.27
N LEU A 167 13.68 -9.45 -0.91
CA LEU A 167 15.09 -9.68 -1.18
C LEU A 167 15.61 -10.94 -0.49
N PHE A 168 15.34 -11.09 0.81
CA PHE A 168 15.77 -12.26 1.58
C PHE A 168 15.20 -13.56 1.00
N ALA A 169 13.96 -13.56 0.53
CA ALA A 169 13.34 -14.71 -0.15
C ALA A 169 14.03 -15.07 -1.48
N LYS A 170 14.71 -14.11 -2.13
CA LYS A 170 15.40 -14.32 -3.41
C LYS A 170 16.84 -14.82 -3.27
N LEU A 171 17.39 -14.83 -2.05
CA LEU A 171 18.76 -15.29 -1.79
C LEU A 171 18.93 -16.78 -2.11
N PRO A 172 20.14 -17.23 -2.50
CA PRO A 172 20.42 -18.64 -2.78
C PRO A 172 19.99 -19.56 -1.65
N ASP A 173 20.41 -19.26 -0.41
CA ASP A 173 20.06 -20.06 0.79
C ASP A 173 18.55 -20.16 1.02
N SER A 174 17.81 -19.09 0.74
CA SER A 174 16.34 -19.07 0.84
C SER A 174 15.67 -19.87 -0.26
N LYS A 175 16.16 -19.75 -1.49
CA LYS A 175 15.65 -20.51 -2.64
C LYS A 175 15.88 -22.01 -2.43
N VAL A 176 17.05 -22.34 -1.90
CA VAL A 176 17.44 -23.65 -1.38
C VAL A 176 16.42 -24.08 -0.31
N ARG A 177 16.19 -23.31 0.75
CA ARG A 177 15.28 -23.78 1.82
C ARG A 177 13.79 -23.70 1.47
N GLY A 178 13.42 -23.26 0.28
CA GLY A 178 12.03 -23.02 -0.14
C GLY A 178 11.36 -21.89 0.64
N TYR A 179 12.16 -20.97 1.19
CA TYR A 179 11.66 -19.86 1.99
C TYR A 179 11.08 -18.77 1.09
N THR A 180 9.85 -18.37 1.41
CA THR A 180 9.18 -17.22 0.79
C THR A 180 9.32 -15.99 1.67
N ALA A 181 8.89 -14.82 1.19
CA ALA A 181 8.89 -13.57 1.97
C ALA A 181 8.08 -13.67 3.27
N ASN A 182 7.17 -14.65 3.38
CA ASN A 182 6.39 -14.91 4.60
C ASN A 182 7.25 -15.52 5.70
N ARG A 183 8.27 -16.34 5.38
CA ARG A 183 9.21 -16.88 6.37
C ARG A 183 9.94 -15.75 7.10
N PHE A 184 10.27 -14.70 6.38
CA PHE A 184 10.98 -13.53 6.87
C PHE A 184 10.08 -12.49 7.56
N SER A 185 8.80 -12.78 7.75
CA SER A 185 7.89 -11.91 8.49
C SER A 185 7.81 -12.33 9.96
N PHE A 186 8.19 -11.45 10.89
CA PHE A 186 7.98 -11.70 12.31
C PHE A 186 6.49 -11.66 12.72
N ASN A 187 5.60 -11.16 11.86
CA ASN A 187 4.14 -11.10 12.09
C ASN A 187 3.40 -12.39 11.72
N ARG A 188 4.07 -13.36 11.07
CA ARG A 188 3.45 -14.59 10.56
C ARG A 188 4.15 -15.81 11.14
N ALA A 189 3.37 -16.84 11.48
CA ALA A 189 3.90 -18.13 11.87
C ALA A 189 4.76 -18.75 10.76
N GLY A 190 5.80 -19.47 11.15
CA GLY A 190 6.73 -20.15 10.23
C GLY A 190 8.18 -19.83 10.54
N GLY A 191 8.61 -18.57 10.32
CA GLY A 191 9.99 -18.15 10.60
C GLY A 191 10.18 -17.30 11.85
N ARG A 192 9.09 -16.73 12.40
CA ARG A 192 9.13 -15.99 13.65
C ARG A 192 9.47 -16.91 14.84
N CYS A 193 9.90 -16.31 15.94
CA CYS A 193 10.02 -17.01 17.22
C CYS A 193 8.63 -17.21 17.83
N ASP A 194 8.19 -18.46 17.97
CA ASP A 194 6.85 -18.77 18.49
C ASP A 194 6.73 -18.51 20.00
N ALA A 195 7.83 -18.55 20.76
CA ALA A 195 7.82 -18.29 22.21
C ALA A 195 7.44 -16.84 22.58
N CYS A 196 7.66 -15.89 21.68
CA CYS A 196 7.29 -14.49 21.86
C CYS A 196 6.37 -13.97 20.74
N ASP A 197 5.79 -14.87 19.93
CA ASP A 197 4.99 -14.54 18.76
C ASP A 197 5.63 -13.53 17.78
N GLY A 198 6.96 -13.51 17.73
CA GLY A 198 7.75 -12.58 16.90
C GLY A 198 7.93 -11.17 17.47
N LEU A 199 7.50 -10.91 18.71
CA LEU A 199 7.71 -9.62 19.39
C LEU A 199 9.17 -9.39 19.78
N GLY A 200 9.93 -10.47 20.02
CA GLY A 200 11.29 -10.42 20.58
C GLY A 200 11.32 -10.09 22.07
N GLN A 201 10.19 -9.72 22.65
CA GLN A 201 9.99 -9.43 24.06
C GLN A 201 8.72 -10.12 24.54
N VAL A 202 8.66 -10.44 25.83
CA VAL A 202 7.49 -10.98 26.51
C VAL A 202 7.01 -9.91 27.49
N CYS A 203 5.71 -9.63 27.44
CA CYS A 203 5.05 -8.68 28.33
C CYS A 203 4.61 -9.41 29.59
N TYR A 204 5.08 -8.97 30.75
CA TYR A 204 4.62 -9.44 32.05
C TYR A 204 3.65 -8.43 32.62
N GLU A 205 2.40 -8.85 32.75
CA GLU A 205 1.34 -8.03 33.33
C GLU A 205 1.58 -7.89 34.84
N MET A 206 1.60 -6.66 35.32
CA MET A 206 1.85 -6.33 36.72
C MET A 206 0.60 -5.70 37.32
N HIS A 207 0.12 -6.21 38.45
CA HIS A 207 -1.19 -5.80 39.00
C HIS A 207 -1.26 -4.32 39.45
N PHE A 208 -0.12 -3.68 39.74
CA PHE A 208 -0.06 -2.32 40.31
C PHE A 208 1.00 -1.41 39.68
N LEU A 209 1.72 -1.92 38.68
CA LEU A 209 2.78 -1.19 37.97
C LEU A 209 2.52 -1.30 36.47
N PRO A 210 3.04 -0.37 35.65
CA PRO A 210 3.02 -0.54 34.20
C PRO A 210 3.65 -1.88 33.80
N ASP A 211 3.09 -2.52 32.77
CA ASP A 211 3.58 -3.80 32.27
C ASP A 211 5.06 -3.75 31.91
N VAL A 212 5.77 -4.82 32.26
CA VAL A 212 7.21 -4.90 32.05
C VAL A 212 7.50 -5.77 30.84
N TRP A 213 8.20 -5.20 29.87
CA TRP A 213 8.67 -5.90 28.68
C TRP A 213 10.08 -6.43 28.91
N VAL A 214 10.22 -7.76 28.90
CA VAL A 214 11.50 -8.44 29.07
C VAL A 214 11.89 -9.09 27.75
N THR A 215 13.18 -9.04 27.41
CA THR A 215 13.70 -9.68 26.21
C THR A 215 13.43 -11.18 26.24
N CYS A 216 12.93 -11.73 25.13
CA CYS A 216 12.61 -13.15 25.02
C CYS A 216 13.88 -14.01 25.15
N GLU A 217 13.89 -14.94 26.10
CA GLU A 217 15.02 -15.82 26.37
C GLU A 217 15.29 -16.80 25.20
N THR A 218 14.25 -17.22 24.46
CA THR A 218 14.38 -18.20 23.37
C THR A 218 15.09 -17.64 22.15
N CYS A 219 14.78 -16.40 21.74
CA CYS A 219 15.39 -15.78 20.56
C CYS A 219 16.41 -14.68 20.90
N GLY A 220 16.60 -14.36 22.18
CA GLY A 220 17.48 -13.27 22.61
C GLY A 220 17.09 -11.90 22.04
N GLY A 221 15.80 -11.68 21.73
CA GLY A 221 15.31 -10.46 21.08
C GLY A 221 15.37 -10.47 19.55
N ALA A 222 15.88 -11.52 18.90
CA ALA A 222 16.03 -11.57 17.46
C ALA A 222 14.70 -11.69 16.68
N ARG A 223 13.58 -12.01 17.34
CA ARG A 223 12.22 -12.17 16.75
C ARG A 223 12.02 -13.36 15.82
N TYR A 224 13.07 -14.08 15.44
CA TYR A 224 13.03 -15.21 14.52
C TYR A 224 13.53 -16.50 15.16
N ASN A 225 13.15 -17.64 14.57
CA ASN A 225 13.77 -18.92 14.89
C ASN A 225 15.16 -19.07 14.25
N ARG A 226 15.94 -20.03 14.78
CA ARG A 226 17.34 -20.22 14.41
C ARG A 226 17.51 -20.52 12.92
N GLU A 227 16.62 -21.30 12.33
CA GLU A 227 16.71 -21.70 10.92
C GLU A 227 16.53 -20.52 9.96
N THR A 228 15.74 -19.51 10.36
CA THR A 228 15.54 -18.29 9.57
C THR A 228 16.74 -17.36 9.67
N LEU A 229 17.42 -17.31 10.83
CA LEU A 229 18.59 -16.47 11.07
C LEU A 229 19.88 -16.97 10.37
N GLU A 230 19.87 -18.19 9.85
CA GLU A 230 20.99 -18.73 9.08
C GLU A 230 21.10 -18.12 7.68
N VAL A 231 19.99 -17.62 7.12
CA VAL A 231 20.00 -16.96 5.81
C VAL A 231 20.63 -15.58 5.95
N ARG A 232 21.68 -15.32 5.16
CA ARG A 232 22.46 -14.08 5.23
C ARG A 232 22.55 -13.35 3.89
N TYR A 233 22.36 -12.04 3.90
CA TYR A 233 22.70 -11.13 2.82
C TYR A 233 23.95 -10.34 3.21
N LYS A 234 25.02 -10.41 2.41
CA LYS A 234 26.31 -9.75 2.69
C LYS A 234 26.79 -9.99 4.15
N GLY A 235 26.65 -11.24 4.62
CA GLY A 235 27.03 -11.65 5.98
C GLY A 235 26.03 -11.33 7.09
N ARG A 236 24.97 -10.56 6.82
CA ARG A 236 23.95 -10.14 7.81
C ARG A 236 22.67 -10.94 7.65
N ASN A 237 22.12 -11.47 8.74
CA ASN A 237 20.79 -12.08 8.72
C ASN A 237 19.68 -11.00 8.81
N ILE A 238 18.41 -11.41 8.76
CA ILE A 238 17.31 -10.44 8.77
C ILE A 238 17.15 -9.68 10.09
N ALA A 239 17.47 -10.30 11.23
CA ALA A 239 17.46 -9.62 12.52
C ALA A 239 18.62 -8.62 12.62
N ASP A 240 19.80 -8.96 12.09
CA ASP A 240 20.92 -8.04 12.00
C ASP A 240 20.54 -6.81 11.17
N VAL A 241 19.85 -7.00 10.03
CA VAL A 241 19.36 -5.90 9.19
C VAL A 241 18.38 -5.00 9.95
N LEU A 242 17.47 -5.56 10.73
CA LEU A 242 16.57 -4.77 11.57
C LEU A 242 17.31 -3.98 12.67
N ASN A 243 18.49 -4.42 13.09
CA ASN A 243 19.29 -3.72 14.08
C ASN A 243 20.25 -2.67 13.48
N LEU A 244 20.38 -2.61 12.15
CA LEU A 244 21.18 -1.56 11.50
C LEU A 244 20.48 -0.21 11.62
N THR A 245 21.29 0.84 11.72
CA THR A 245 20.81 2.22 11.56
C THR A 245 20.40 2.50 10.11
N VAL A 246 19.58 3.52 9.89
CA VAL A 246 19.20 3.94 8.52
C VAL A 246 20.44 4.21 7.66
N ALA A 247 21.46 4.88 8.21
CA ALA A 247 22.70 5.17 7.49
C ALA A 247 23.47 3.89 7.10
N GLU A 248 23.61 2.95 8.03
CA GLU A 248 24.26 1.66 7.77
C GLU A 248 23.48 0.83 6.74
N ALA A 249 22.15 0.81 6.85
CA ALA A 249 21.29 0.13 5.91
C ALA A 249 21.36 0.74 4.50
N LEU A 250 21.46 2.07 4.40
CA LEU A 250 21.61 2.78 3.14
C LEU A 250 22.89 2.34 2.43
N ALA A 251 24.00 2.23 3.16
CA ALA A 251 25.27 1.73 2.64
C ALA A 251 25.18 0.23 2.24
N LEU A 252 24.50 -0.59 3.05
CA LEU A 252 24.36 -2.03 2.76
C LEU A 252 23.55 -2.29 1.47
N PHE A 253 22.47 -1.54 1.27
CA PHE A 253 21.51 -1.71 0.18
C PHE A 253 21.69 -0.71 -0.97
N ASP A 254 22.86 -0.09 -1.09
CA ASP A 254 23.16 0.91 -2.12
C ASP A 254 22.86 0.39 -3.56
N SER A 255 23.08 -0.90 -3.79
CA SER A 255 22.85 -1.57 -5.07
C SER A 255 21.38 -1.92 -5.35
N ILE A 256 20.43 -1.60 -4.46
CA ILE A 256 19.01 -1.98 -4.59
C ILE A 256 18.14 -0.72 -4.60
N PRO A 257 17.77 -0.20 -5.79
CA PRO A 257 17.11 1.10 -5.92
C PRO A 257 15.81 1.25 -5.12
N ARG A 258 14.97 0.20 -5.08
CA ARG A 258 13.69 0.24 -4.35
C ARG A 258 13.87 0.40 -2.85
N ILE A 259 14.83 -0.32 -2.26
CA ILE A 259 15.15 -0.24 -0.83
C ILE A 259 15.85 1.10 -0.53
N LYS A 260 16.84 1.46 -1.35
CA LYS A 260 17.60 2.71 -1.24
C LYS A 260 16.69 3.93 -1.26
N ARG A 261 15.66 3.95 -2.11
CA ARG A 261 14.71 5.08 -2.18
C ARG A 261 14.01 5.35 -0.85
N VAL A 262 13.51 4.31 -0.18
CA VAL A 262 12.81 4.45 1.11
C VAL A 262 13.78 4.77 2.24
N LEU A 263 14.98 4.19 2.22
CA LEU A 263 16.03 4.54 3.19
C LEU A 263 16.50 6.00 3.04
N ARG A 264 16.56 6.50 1.81
CA ARG A 264 16.91 7.89 1.53
C ARG A 264 15.86 8.85 2.09
N THR A 265 14.56 8.54 1.98
CA THR A 265 13.54 9.42 2.58
C THR A 265 13.64 9.47 4.11
N LEU A 266 14.01 8.36 4.77
CA LEU A 266 14.30 8.35 6.21
C LEU A 266 15.57 9.13 6.57
N SER A 267 16.60 9.07 5.74
CA SER A 267 17.84 9.85 5.91
C SER A 267 17.61 11.35 5.68
N ASP A 268 16.86 11.72 4.65
CA ASP A 268 16.53 13.11 4.29
C ASP A 268 15.78 13.82 5.43
N VAL A 269 14.92 13.12 6.18
CA VAL A 269 14.23 13.67 7.37
C VAL A 269 15.09 13.66 8.65
N GLY A 270 16.36 13.23 8.58
CA GLY A 270 17.31 13.25 9.69
C GLY A 270 17.20 12.07 10.64
N LEU A 271 16.73 10.90 10.20
CA LEU A 271 16.66 9.68 11.01
C LEU A 271 17.84 8.71 10.78
N ASP A 272 19.00 9.23 10.36
CA ASP A 272 20.21 8.46 10.03
C ASP A 272 20.64 7.50 11.14
N TYR A 273 20.48 7.91 12.40
CA TYR A 273 20.91 7.19 13.60
C TYR A 273 19.93 6.08 14.04
N MET A 274 18.72 6.04 13.47
CA MET A 274 17.64 5.21 13.97
C MET A 274 17.77 3.76 13.50
N PRO A 275 17.69 2.76 14.39
CA PRO A 275 17.59 1.36 13.98
C PRO A 275 16.27 1.06 13.26
N LEU A 276 16.34 0.31 12.15
CA LEU A 276 15.17 -0.02 11.32
C LEU A 276 14.04 -0.75 12.07
N GLY A 277 14.42 -1.62 13.00
CA GLY A 277 13.54 -2.45 13.81
C GLY A 277 13.18 -1.85 15.17
N GLN A 278 13.54 -0.60 15.44
CA GLN A 278 13.20 0.07 16.70
C GLN A 278 11.69 0.05 16.93
N SER A 279 11.28 -0.45 18.09
CA SER A 279 9.86 -0.62 18.43
C SER A 279 9.14 0.73 18.45
N ALA A 280 7.98 0.81 17.79
CA ALA A 280 7.20 2.04 17.70
C ALA A 280 6.87 2.71 19.06
N PRO A 281 6.56 1.96 20.15
CA PRO A 281 6.31 2.57 21.45
C PRO A 281 7.53 3.25 22.09
N THR A 282 8.75 2.95 21.63
CA THR A 282 9.98 3.57 22.16
C THR A 282 10.44 4.77 21.35
N LEU A 283 9.72 5.14 20.28
CA LEU A 283 9.99 6.34 19.50
C LEU A 283 9.49 7.59 20.24
N SER A 284 10.28 8.65 20.20
CA SER A 284 9.81 9.97 20.61
C SER A 284 8.73 10.50 19.66
N GLY A 285 7.92 11.47 20.11
CA GLY A 285 6.89 12.09 19.27
C GLY A 285 7.45 12.67 17.97
N GLY A 286 8.59 13.39 18.04
CA GLY A 286 9.26 13.95 16.87
C GLY A 286 9.88 12.89 15.95
N GLU A 287 10.33 11.75 16.47
CA GLU A 287 10.75 10.61 15.65
C GLU A 287 9.58 9.96 14.92
N ALA A 288 8.48 9.69 15.62
CA ALA A 288 7.27 9.15 15.02
C ALA A 288 6.73 10.06 13.90
N GLN A 289 6.73 11.37 14.13
CA GLN A 289 6.34 12.37 13.15
C GLN A 289 7.22 12.35 11.89
N ARG A 290 8.55 12.28 12.05
CA ARG A 290 9.50 12.19 10.92
C ARG A 290 9.37 10.89 10.14
N VAL A 291 9.10 9.76 10.80
CA VAL A 291 8.81 8.48 10.11
C VAL A 291 7.54 8.60 9.25
N LYS A 292 6.49 9.26 9.74
CA LYS A 292 5.27 9.53 8.95
C LYS A 292 5.57 10.40 7.73
N LEU A 293 6.35 11.47 7.92
CA LEU A 293 6.77 12.35 6.83
C LEU A 293 7.56 11.59 5.75
N ALA A 294 8.53 10.76 6.18
CA ALA A 294 9.32 9.92 5.27
C ALA A 294 8.47 8.91 4.49
N ALA A 295 7.42 8.36 5.10
CA ALA A 295 6.51 7.43 4.45
C ALA A 295 5.67 8.12 3.35
N GLU A 296 5.27 9.38 3.55
CA GLU A 296 4.53 10.13 2.53
C GLU A 296 5.43 10.62 1.40
N LEU A 297 6.67 11.05 1.70
CA LEU A 297 7.68 11.37 0.66
C LEU A 297 8.03 10.19 -0.23
N GLY A 298 7.86 8.96 0.26
CA GLY A 298 8.05 7.74 -0.52
C GLY A 298 6.96 7.47 -1.56
N ARG A 299 5.80 8.13 -1.45
CA ARG A 299 4.63 7.90 -2.33
C ARG A 299 4.67 8.80 -3.57
N PRO A 300 4.00 8.40 -4.68
CA PRO A 300 3.87 9.26 -5.85
C PRO A 300 3.15 10.57 -5.50
N ASP A 301 3.71 11.68 -5.95
CA ASP A 301 3.19 13.02 -5.72
C ASP A 301 2.08 13.37 -6.72
N THR A 302 1.08 14.13 -6.28
CA THR A 302 -0.01 14.63 -7.14
C THR A 302 0.08 16.14 -7.39
N GLY A 303 0.97 16.84 -6.70
CA GLY A 303 1.09 18.31 -6.66
C GLY A 303 -0.13 19.01 -6.06
N ARG A 304 -1.08 18.25 -5.50
CA ARG A 304 -2.38 18.73 -4.99
C ARG A 304 -2.68 18.17 -3.60
N THR A 305 -1.64 17.92 -2.83
CA THR A 305 -1.76 17.44 -1.44
C THR A 305 -1.53 18.60 -0.48
N ILE A 306 -2.31 18.65 0.61
CA ILE A 306 -2.05 19.54 1.74
C ILE A 306 -1.53 18.74 2.93
N TYR A 307 -0.34 19.11 3.40
CA TYR A 307 0.30 18.56 4.59
C TYR A 307 0.06 19.48 5.76
N ILE A 308 -0.44 18.93 6.87
CA ILE A 308 -0.66 19.64 8.12
C ILE A 308 0.31 19.09 9.16
N LEU A 309 1.15 19.96 9.72
CA LEU A 309 2.15 19.61 10.72
C LEU A 309 1.95 20.42 11.99
N ASP A 310 1.87 19.72 13.12
CA ASP A 310 1.77 20.34 14.44
C ASP A 310 3.15 20.30 15.12
N GLU A 311 3.73 21.49 15.34
CA GLU A 311 5.03 21.74 15.98
C GLU A 311 6.13 20.72 15.60
N PRO A 312 6.46 20.57 14.31
CA PRO A 312 7.38 19.55 13.84
C PRO A 312 8.83 19.76 14.27
N THR A 313 9.16 20.92 14.85
CA THR A 313 10.50 21.21 15.36
C THR A 313 10.72 20.89 16.83
N THR A 314 9.68 20.37 17.51
CA THR A 314 9.77 20.01 18.92
C THR A 314 10.89 19.00 19.17
N GLY A 315 11.90 19.39 19.96
CA GLY A 315 13.02 18.53 20.34
C GLY A 315 14.09 18.35 19.26
N LEU A 316 14.07 19.12 18.16
CA LEU A 316 15.09 19.04 17.11
C LEU A 316 16.29 19.96 17.38
N HIS A 317 17.49 19.46 17.06
CA HIS A 317 18.69 20.26 16.98
C HIS A 317 18.68 21.14 15.71
N LEU A 318 19.38 22.27 15.71
CA LEU A 318 19.42 23.23 14.59
C LEU A 318 19.85 22.59 13.25
N HIS A 319 20.71 21.58 13.31
CA HIS A 319 21.13 20.83 12.12
C HIS A 319 20.00 20.00 11.52
N ASP A 320 19.22 19.31 12.36
CA ASP A 320 18.09 18.48 11.92
C ASP A 320 16.90 19.34 11.48
N LEU A 321 16.74 20.50 12.11
CA LEU A 321 15.80 21.52 11.68
C LEU A 321 16.02 21.93 10.23
N ARG A 322 17.29 22.15 9.83
CA ARG A 322 17.63 22.50 8.45
C ARG A 322 17.23 21.40 7.47
N LYS A 323 17.55 20.13 7.78
CA LYS A 323 17.15 18.98 6.96
C LYS A 323 15.63 18.89 6.82
N LEU A 324 14.90 19.06 7.92
CA LEU A 324 13.44 19.08 7.89
C LEU A 324 12.89 20.21 7.01
N LEU A 325 13.42 21.42 7.13
CA LEU A 325 13.02 22.56 6.29
C LEU A 325 13.28 22.28 4.81
N ASP A 326 14.45 21.73 4.46
CA ASP A 326 14.76 21.35 3.08
C ASP A 326 13.73 20.35 2.52
N VAL A 327 13.29 19.39 3.34
CA VAL A 327 12.24 18.43 3.00
C VAL A 327 10.86 19.09 2.83
N LEU A 328 10.45 19.95 3.76
CA LEU A 328 9.15 20.64 3.69
C LEU A 328 9.09 21.56 2.47
N HIS A 329 10.17 22.27 2.19
CA HIS A 329 10.25 23.11 1.01
C HIS A 329 10.26 22.30 -0.29
N ARG A 330 10.89 21.12 -0.30
CA ARG A 330 10.82 20.20 -1.45
C ARG A 330 9.38 19.75 -1.72
N LEU A 331 8.57 19.50 -0.69
CA LEU A 331 7.15 19.19 -0.88
C LEU A 331 6.40 20.35 -1.56
N VAL A 332 6.71 21.59 -1.18
CA VAL A 332 6.12 22.80 -1.77
C VAL A 332 6.57 23.00 -3.21
N ASP A 333 7.85 22.76 -3.52
CA ASP A 333 8.39 22.83 -4.88
C ASP A 333 7.73 21.81 -5.84
N LEU A 334 7.25 20.68 -5.32
CA LEU A 334 6.45 19.69 -6.06
C LEU A 334 5.00 20.14 -6.31
N GLY A 335 4.60 21.31 -5.82
CA GLY A 335 3.27 21.90 -5.95
C GLY A 335 2.35 21.68 -4.75
N ASN A 336 2.79 20.92 -3.74
CA ASN A 336 1.97 20.68 -2.55
C ASN A 336 1.89 21.91 -1.65
N THR A 337 0.91 21.89 -0.75
CA THR A 337 0.77 22.92 0.29
C THR A 337 1.22 22.34 1.62
N VAL A 338 2.02 23.09 2.36
CA VAL A 338 2.45 22.69 3.71
C VAL A 338 1.95 23.74 4.68
N VAL A 339 1.10 23.34 5.62
CA VAL A 339 0.58 24.17 6.71
C VAL A 339 1.18 23.68 8.01
N CYS A 340 1.91 24.56 8.69
CA CYS A 340 2.66 24.20 9.88
C CYS A 340 2.30 25.12 11.05
N ILE A 341 1.97 24.53 12.21
CA ILE A 341 1.83 25.26 13.46
C ILE A 341 3.21 25.34 14.08
N GLU A 342 3.75 26.55 14.26
CA GLU A 342 5.10 26.72 14.77
C GLU A 342 5.26 27.94 15.67
N HIS A 343 6.25 27.82 16.54
CA HIS A 343 6.77 28.86 17.41
C HIS A 343 8.25 29.15 17.13
N ASN A 344 8.93 28.26 16.41
CA ASN A 344 10.34 28.42 16.07
C ASN A 344 10.54 29.49 14.99
N LEU A 345 11.25 30.55 15.34
CA LEU A 345 11.53 31.68 14.44
C LEU A 345 12.35 31.28 13.20
N ASP A 346 13.17 30.23 13.30
CA ASP A 346 13.96 29.72 12.18
C ASP A 346 13.09 29.04 11.11
N VAL A 347 11.92 28.51 11.48
CA VAL A 347 10.91 28.02 10.53
C VAL A 347 10.08 29.16 9.99
N ILE A 348 9.59 30.02 10.89
CA ILE A 348 8.66 31.10 10.54
C ILE A 348 9.29 32.06 9.53
N LYS A 349 10.60 32.33 9.64
CA LYS A 349 11.31 33.20 8.70
C LYS A 349 11.41 32.66 7.28
N THR A 350 11.27 31.34 7.07
CA THR A 350 11.35 30.73 5.74
C THR A 350 9.98 30.49 5.11
N ALA A 351 8.89 30.79 5.82
CA ALA A 351 7.53 30.65 5.32
C ALA A 351 7.21 31.64 4.19
N ASP A 352 6.43 31.20 3.21
CA ASP A 352 5.91 32.08 2.15
C ASP A 352 4.75 32.94 2.68
N ARG A 353 3.97 32.39 3.60
CA ARG A 353 2.81 33.04 4.23
C ARG A 353 2.78 32.70 5.71
N VAL A 354 2.52 33.71 6.53
CA VAL A 354 2.32 33.57 7.97
C VAL A 354 0.94 34.10 8.34
N ILE A 355 0.22 33.35 9.16
CA ILE A 355 -1.07 33.73 9.77
C ILE A 355 -0.83 33.79 11.27
N ASP A 356 -0.86 34.98 11.85
CA ASP A 356 -0.60 35.20 13.28
C ASP A 356 -1.91 35.35 14.06
N LEU A 357 -2.12 34.45 15.03
CA LEU A 357 -3.30 34.42 15.88
C LEU A 357 -3.03 34.98 17.27
N GLY A 358 -3.95 35.75 17.81
CA GLY A 358 -3.81 36.39 19.11
C GLY A 358 -4.91 37.42 19.35
N PRO A 359 -4.59 38.60 19.93
CA PRO A 359 -3.26 39.04 20.40
C PRO A 359 -2.77 38.29 21.65
N GLU A 360 -3.69 37.80 22.48
CA GLU A 360 -3.37 37.09 23.73
C GLU A 360 -3.90 35.66 23.70
N ALA A 361 -3.75 34.93 24.81
CA ALA A 361 -4.27 33.57 24.98
C ALA A 361 -5.72 33.56 25.49
N GLY A 362 -6.43 32.44 25.31
CA GLY A 362 -7.75 32.21 25.90
C GLY A 362 -8.81 33.16 25.34
N ASP A 363 -9.68 33.71 26.19
CA ASP A 363 -10.80 34.54 25.76
C ASP A 363 -10.40 35.83 25.02
N ALA A 364 -9.20 36.34 25.33
CA ALA A 364 -8.61 37.52 24.70
C ALA A 364 -7.88 37.19 23.37
N GLY A 365 -7.78 35.91 23.02
CA GLY A 365 -7.24 35.43 21.75
C GLY A 365 -8.30 35.21 20.67
N GLY A 366 -7.97 34.35 19.71
CA GLY A 366 -8.88 33.88 18.68
C GLY A 366 -9.16 34.86 17.54
N LYS A 367 -8.38 35.94 17.43
CA LYS A 367 -8.41 36.89 16.31
C LYS A 367 -7.16 36.72 15.45
N ILE A 368 -7.29 37.12 14.19
CA ILE A 368 -6.15 37.28 13.28
C ILE A 368 -5.52 38.64 13.61
N VAL A 369 -4.26 38.64 14.06
CA VAL A 369 -3.52 39.86 14.42
C VAL A 369 -2.84 40.44 13.20
N ALA A 370 -2.22 39.58 12.39
CA ALA A 370 -1.58 39.93 11.14
C ALA A 370 -1.52 38.72 10.21
N GLU A 371 -1.56 38.97 8.90
CA GLU A 371 -1.26 37.96 7.89
C GLU A 371 -0.41 38.56 6.77
N GLY A 372 0.56 37.80 6.29
CA GLY A 372 1.50 38.32 5.31
C GLY A 372 2.72 37.44 5.10
N THR A 373 3.70 37.95 4.38
CA THR A 373 5.05 37.39 4.38
C THR A 373 5.71 37.62 5.76
N PRO A 374 6.80 36.90 6.10
CA PRO A 374 7.58 37.14 7.32
C PRO A 374 7.94 38.61 7.55
N GLU A 375 8.27 39.36 6.50
CA GLU A 375 8.59 40.79 6.56
C GLU A 375 7.37 41.64 6.90
N GLN A 376 6.20 41.31 6.34
CA GLN A 376 4.95 41.99 6.65
C GLN A 376 4.51 41.75 8.09
N ILE A 377 4.68 40.53 8.60
CA ILE A 377 4.43 40.22 10.02
C ILE A 377 5.43 40.97 10.92
N ALA A 378 6.70 41.03 10.56
CA ALA A 378 7.71 41.77 11.33
C ALA A 378 7.45 43.28 11.39
N ALA A 379 6.72 43.85 10.42
CA ALA A 379 6.29 45.24 10.43
C ALA A 379 5.03 45.48 11.30
N ALA A 380 4.25 44.44 11.61
CA ALA A 380 3.02 44.55 12.39
C ALA A 380 3.33 44.73 13.89
N ARG A 381 3.08 45.93 14.41
CA ARG A 381 3.40 46.29 15.81
C ARG A 381 2.57 45.53 16.85
N GLU A 382 1.38 45.08 16.47
CA GLU A 382 0.44 44.36 17.34
C GLU A 382 0.77 42.86 17.46
N SER A 383 1.58 42.33 16.54
CA SER A 383 1.99 40.93 16.52
C SER A 383 3.17 40.68 17.47
N HIS A 384 2.98 39.81 18.47
CA HIS A 384 4.09 39.32 19.30
C HIS A 384 5.11 38.54 18.46
N THR A 385 4.63 37.74 17.49
CA THR A 385 5.46 37.01 16.53
C THR A 385 6.31 37.97 15.70
N GLY A 386 5.73 39.06 15.19
CA GLY A 386 6.43 40.09 14.42
C GLY A 386 7.55 40.77 15.21
N ARG A 387 7.31 41.12 16.47
CA ARG A 387 8.32 41.71 17.36
C ARG A 387 9.51 40.77 17.58
N ALA A 388 9.27 39.47 17.72
CA ALA A 388 10.32 38.47 17.89
C ALA A 388 11.05 38.14 16.59
N LEU A 389 10.35 38.16 15.45
CA LEU A 389 10.88 37.82 14.13
C LEU A 389 11.75 38.94 13.52
N SER A 390 11.44 40.21 13.82
CA SER A 390 12.17 41.38 13.31
C SER A 390 13.70 41.32 13.51
N PRO A 391 14.25 41.03 14.72
CA PRO A 391 15.69 40.92 14.90
C PRO A 391 16.30 39.74 14.15
N VAL A 392 15.58 38.62 14.02
CA VAL A 392 16.07 37.41 13.33
C VAL A 392 16.22 37.66 11.83
N LEU A 393 15.26 38.33 11.21
CA LEU A 393 15.32 38.71 9.79
C LEU A 393 16.46 39.71 9.49
N ARG A 394 16.80 40.57 10.46
CA ARG A 394 17.91 41.54 10.32
C ARG A 394 19.30 40.94 10.54
N ALA A 395 19.40 39.82 11.26
CA ALA A 395 20.67 39.27 11.72
C ALA A 395 21.41 38.42 10.67
N GLY A 396 20.74 37.91 9.64
CA GLY A 396 21.31 36.96 8.68
C GLY A 396 21.43 37.52 7.26
N PRO A 397 22.37 37.00 6.44
CA PRO A 397 22.39 37.30 5.01
C PRO A 397 21.10 36.79 4.35
N GLN A 398 20.46 37.62 3.54
CA GLN A 398 19.35 37.19 2.69
C GLN A 398 19.95 36.47 1.48
N ALA A 399 19.69 35.16 1.39
CA ALA A 399 20.07 34.34 0.24
C ALA A 399 18.82 33.71 -0.35
N GLU A 400 18.74 33.68 -1.68
CA GLU A 400 17.65 33.00 -2.37
C GLU A 400 17.84 31.48 -2.23
N ARG A 401 16.75 30.77 -1.88
CA ARG A 401 16.79 29.32 -1.75
C ARG A 401 16.86 28.69 -3.15
N PRO A 402 17.76 27.73 -3.41
CA PRO A 402 17.69 26.94 -4.63
C PRO A 402 16.39 26.13 -4.66
N ARG A 403 15.57 26.33 -5.70
CA ARG A 403 14.34 25.57 -5.90
C ARG A 403 14.67 24.12 -6.25
N PHE A 404 13.91 23.18 -5.69
CA PHE A 404 14.04 21.78 -6.04
C PHE A 404 13.53 21.56 -7.47
N ASP A 405 14.43 21.18 -8.37
CA ASP A 405 14.09 20.83 -9.76
C ASP A 405 13.72 19.34 -9.84
N ALA A 406 12.41 19.07 -9.95
CA ALA A 406 11.89 17.72 -10.08
C ALA A 406 12.43 17.01 -11.35
N ALA A 407 12.67 17.73 -12.45
CA ALA A 407 13.14 17.16 -13.72
C ALA A 407 14.60 16.70 -13.67
N ARG A 408 15.45 17.36 -12.87
CA ARG A 408 16.85 16.93 -12.61
C ARG A 408 16.96 15.77 -11.62
N HIS A 409 15.90 15.47 -10.88
CA HIS A 409 15.87 14.42 -9.86
C HIS A 409 14.84 13.31 -10.12
N GLU A 410 14.15 13.33 -11.26
CA GLU A 410 13.53 12.16 -11.83
C GLU A 410 14.61 11.11 -12.14
N MET A 411 14.84 10.20 -11.19
CA MET A 411 15.30 8.88 -11.55
C MET A 411 14.19 8.23 -12.40
N PRO A 412 14.52 7.64 -13.57
CA PRO A 412 13.57 7.32 -14.61
C PRO A 412 12.37 6.53 -14.06
N ALA A 413 11.17 6.92 -14.49
CA ALA A 413 9.94 6.23 -14.17
C ALA A 413 10.10 4.73 -14.45
N VAL A 414 9.98 3.93 -13.40
CA VAL A 414 10.05 2.47 -13.46
C VAL A 414 8.97 1.99 -14.41
N SER A 415 9.36 1.50 -15.57
CA SER A 415 8.46 0.92 -16.54
C SER A 415 7.89 -0.38 -15.97
N ARG A 416 6.71 -0.82 -16.44
CA ARG A 416 6.19 -2.17 -16.12
C ARG A 416 7.15 -3.30 -16.53
N ALA A 417 8.21 -3.03 -17.31
CA ALA A 417 9.25 -3.99 -17.64
C ALA A 417 10.22 -4.26 -16.47
N ASP A 418 10.33 -3.34 -15.50
CA ASP A 418 11.24 -3.44 -14.35
C ASP A 418 10.64 -4.19 -13.14
N GLU A 419 9.45 -4.78 -13.27
CA GLU A 419 8.99 -5.84 -12.35
C GLU A 419 9.88 -7.09 -12.43
N GLY A 420 10.64 -7.25 -13.53
CA GLY A 420 11.65 -8.29 -13.72
C GLY A 420 13.00 -8.03 -13.06
N ALA A 421 13.31 -6.79 -12.64
CA ALA A 421 14.66 -6.38 -12.21
C ALA A 421 14.97 -6.68 -10.72
N LEU A 422 14.62 -7.88 -10.26
CA LEU A 422 15.23 -8.50 -9.08
C LEU A 422 15.96 -9.77 -9.53
N GLU A 423 16.70 -9.65 -10.62
CA GLU A 423 17.81 -10.53 -10.92
C GLU A 423 19.02 -10.00 -10.14
N LEU A 424 19.31 -10.65 -9.02
CA LEU A 424 20.69 -10.71 -8.55
C LEU A 424 21.53 -11.08 -9.78
N GLN A 425 22.61 -10.35 -10.06
CA GLN A 425 23.64 -10.72 -11.03
C GLN A 425 24.19 -12.10 -10.65
N ALA A 426 23.45 -13.14 -11.03
CA ALA A 426 23.91 -14.51 -11.05
C ALA A 426 24.73 -14.61 -12.32
N ALA A 427 25.97 -15.06 -12.16
CA ALA A 427 26.94 -15.28 -13.21
C ALA A 427 26.27 -15.74 -14.51
N GLU A 428 26.54 -15.01 -15.58
CA GLU A 428 26.16 -15.36 -16.95
C GLU A 428 26.55 -16.82 -17.23
N THR A 429 25.55 -17.66 -17.49
CA THR A 429 25.77 -18.94 -18.17
C THR A 429 25.15 -18.86 -19.56
N GLU A 430 25.96 -19.17 -20.56
CA GLU A 430 25.84 -18.96 -22.02
C GLU A 430 24.64 -19.62 -22.76
N ALA A 431 23.44 -19.62 -22.20
CA ALA A 431 22.23 -19.89 -22.98
C ALA A 431 21.03 -19.30 -22.24
N GLY A 432 20.35 -18.30 -22.83
CA GLY A 432 19.16 -17.64 -22.26
C GLY A 432 17.91 -18.51 -22.08
N GLN A 433 18.06 -19.83 -21.93
CA GLN A 433 17.01 -20.77 -21.56
C GLN A 433 17.36 -21.42 -20.22
N MET A 434 16.40 -21.40 -19.30
CA MET A 434 16.57 -22.01 -17.99
C MET A 434 16.67 -23.55 -18.11
N PRO A 435 17.37 -24.25 -17.19
CA PRO A 435 17.56 -25.70 -17.27
C PRO A 435 16.28 -26.52 -17.47
N TRP A 436 15.16 -26.13 -16.85
CA TRP A 436 13.87 -26.81 -17.05
C TRP A 436 13.21 -26.50 -18.41
N GLN A 437 13.48 -25.34 -19.02
CA GLN A 437 13.05 -25.03 -20.38
C GLN A 437 13.79 -25.87 -21.41
N ARG A 438 15.09 -26.10 -21.19
CA ARG A 438 15.96 -26.89 -22.06
C ARG A 438 15.73 -28.39 -21.90
N ASP A 439 15.76 -28.88 -20.65
CA ASP A 439 15.79 -30.30 -20.34
C ASP A 439 14.39 -30.87 -20.01
N GLY A 440 13.40 -30.01 -19.75
CA GLY A 440 11.97 -30.34 -19.63
C GLY A 440 11.69 -31.57 -18.78
N ARG A 441 11.26 -32.66 -19.41
CA ARG A 441 10.98 -33.93 -18.73
C ARG A 441 12.20 -34.48 -17.98
N ARG A 442 13.40 -34.37 -18.55
CA ARG A 442 14.64 -34.88 -17.94
C ARG A 442 15.04 -34.06 -16.70
N TRP A 443 14.74 -32.76 -16.71
CA TRP A 443 14.90 -31.91 -15.53
C TRP A 443 14.13 -32.51 -14.34
N HIS A 444 12.83 -32.75 -14.49
CA HIS A 444 11.99 -33.21 -13.38
C HIS A 444 12.24 -34.65 -12.92
N LEU A 445 12.76 -35.52 -13.79
CA LEU A 445 12.93 -36.95 -13.49
C LEU A 445 14.34 -37.31 -12.96
N GLU A 446 15.37 -36.56 -13.37
CA GLU A 446 16.76 -36.98 -13.15
C GLU A 446 17.66 -35.86 -12.62
N GLN A 447 17.50 -34.65 -13.15
CA GLN A 447 18.51 -33.59 -12.99
C GLN A 447 18.11 -32.53 -11.96
N ARG A 448 16.85 -32.55 -11.52
CA ARG A 448 16.33 -31.53 -10.64
C ARG A 448 16.95 -31.65 -9.24
N PRO A 449 17.53 -30.57 -8.70
CA PRO A 449 17.84 -30.50 -7.29
C PRO A 449 16.55 -30.35 -6.46
N SER A 450 16.61 -30.85 -5.22
CA SER A 450 15.60 -30.60 -4.20
C SER A 450 15.39 -29.08 -4.06
N ARG A 451 14.35 -28.66 -3.34
CA ARG A 451 14.19 -27.27 -2.92
C ARG A 451 15.53 -26.82 -2.35
N GLY A 452 16.12 -27.62 -1.44
CA GLY A 452 17.40 -27.46 -0.73
C GLY A 452 18.68 -27.49 -1.56
N GLY A 453 18.61 -27.53 -2.89
CA GLY A 453 19.80 -27.62 -3.73
C GLY A 453 20.51 -28.98 -3.71
N GLU A 454 20.10 -29.91 -2.84
CA GLU A 454 20.67 -31.26 -2.79
C GLU A 454 20.09 -32.14 -3.89
N LYS A 455 20.68 -33.32 -4.09
CA LYS A 455 20.10 -34.32 -4.98
C LYS A 455 18.72 -34.74 -4.46
N VAL A 456 17.75 -34.83 -5.38
CA VAL A 456 16.47 -35.47 -5.10
C VAL A 456 16.67 -36.96 -4.86
N GLU A 457 16.08 -37.47 -3.79
CA GLU A 457 16.19 -38.86 -3.35
C GLU A 457 14.91 -39.68 -3.61
N TRP A 458 13.76 -39.02 -3.86
CA TRP A 458 12.59 -39.76 -4.36
C TRP A 458 12.81 -40.23 -5.81
N GLU A 459 12.22 -41.36 -6.16
CA GLU A 459 12.48 -42.05 -7.42
C GLU A 459 11.77 -41.35 -8.60
N GLY A 460 12.54 -40.82 -9.56
CA GLY A 460 12.02 -40.24 -10.81
C GLY A 460 11.03 -41.16 -11.55
N ALA A 461 11.25 -42.48 -11.48
CA ALA A 461 10.37 -43.47 -12.09
C ALA A 461 8.94 -43.45 -11.53
N ALA A 462 8.72 -43.01 -10.29
CA ALA A 462 7.39 -42.85 -9.71
C ALA A 462 6.60 -41.78 -10.47
N LEU A 463 7.19 -40.60 -10.68
CA LEU A 463 6.56 -39.54 -11.47
C LEU A 463 6.35 -39.97 -12.93
N ALA A 464 7.35 -40.59 -13.55
CA ALA A 464 7.25 -41.08 -14.91
C ALA A 464 6.12 -42.11 -15.09
N TYR A 465 5.95 -43.01 -14.12
CA TYR A 465 4.87 -44.01 -14.10
C TYR A 465 3.50 -43.35 -13.99
N VAL A 466 3.32 -42.42 -13.04
CA VAL A 466 2.03 -41.72 -12.83
C VAL A 466 1.63 -40.92 -14.07
N VAL A 467 2.54 -40.12 -14.63
CA VAL A 467 2.28 -39.33 -15.85
C VAL A 467 1.95 -40.26 -17.03
N SER A 468 2.75 -41.29 -17.28
CA SER A 468 2.50 -42.27 -18.35
C SER A 468 1.13 -42.95 -18.20
N ARG A 469 0.71 -43.24 -16.97
CA ARG A 469 -0.59 -43.85 -16.72
C ARG A 469 -1.74 -42.89 -16.96
N ILE A 470 -1.61 -41.63 -16.52
CA ILE A 470 -2.61 -40.59 -16.75
C ILE A 470 -2.77 -40.32 -18.25
N GLU A 471 -1.66 -40.19 -18.99
CA GLU A 471 -1.66 -40.00 -20.45
C GLU A 471 -2.35 -41.17 -21.17
N LYS A 472 -2.07 -42.42 -20.75
CA LYS A 472 -2.74 -43.62 -21.29
C LYS A 472 -4.25 -43.67 -20.97
N LEU A 473 -4.66 -43.26 -19.76
CA LEU A 473 -6.08 -43.26 -19.37
C LEU A 473 -6.88 -42.10 -20.00
N GLY A 474 -6.23 -40.94 -20.14
CA GLY A 474 -6.82 -39.72 -20.69
C GLY A 474 -6.95 -39.74 -22.21
N HIS A 475 -6.01 -40.38 -22.91
CA HIS A 475 -5.90 -40.33 -24.38
C HIS A 475 -6.01 -38.89 -24.90
N LYS A 476 -6.82 -38.62 -25.94
CA LYS A 476 -7.01 -37.30 -26.55
C LYS A 476 -7.79 -36.29 -25.69
N ARG A 477 -8.17 -36.66 -24.45
CA ARG A 477 -8.94 -35.79 -23.54
C ARG A 477 -8.07 -34.95 -22.61
N LEU A 478 -6.75 -35.04 -22.73
CA LEU A 478 -5.78 -34.26 -21.96
C LEU A 478 -4.95 -33.38 -22.90
N GLU A 479 -4.51 -32.23 -22.39
CA GLU A 479 -3.45 -31.44 -23.04
C GLU A 479 -2.09 -32.13 -22.87
N PRO A 480 -1.10 -31.80 -23.72
CA PRO A 480 0.27 -32.26 -23.50
C PRO A 480 0.76 -31.86 -22.11
N THR A 481 1.38 -32.81 -21.38
CA THR A 481 1.93 -32.57 -20.05
C THR A 481 2.92 -31.40 -20.09
N ASN A 482 2.69 -30.39 -19.25
CA ASN A 482 3.56 -29.22 -19.16
C ASN A 482 4.72 -29.51 -18.21
N TRP A 483 5.91 -29.65 -18.80
CA TRP A 483 7.20 -29.81 -18.11
C TRP A 483 8.00 -28.50 -18.04
N ASN A 484 7.43 -27.40 -18.51
CA ASN A 484 8.10 -26.12 -18.67
C ASN A 484 7.88 -25.19 -17.48
N ASP A 485 8.09 -25.71 -16.28
CA ASP A 485 8.08 -24.95 -15.04
C ASP A 485 9.21 -25.47 -14.14
N ARG A 486 9.86 -24.57 -13.39
CA ARG A 486 11.01 -24.97 -12.55
C ARG A 486 10.63 -26.05 -11.54
N ALA A 487 9.42 -25.96 -11.00
CA ALA A 487 9.02 -26.63 -9.78
C ALA A 487 7.81 -27.57 -9.89
N CYS A 488 7.01 -27.45 -10.94
CA CYS A 488 5.74 -28.13 -11.09
C CYS A 488 5.67 -28.87 -12.44
N VAL A 489 5.13 -30.08 -12.43
CA VAL A 489 4.65 -30.73 -13.66
C VAL A 489 3.13 -30.68 -13.65
N GLU A 490 2.54 -30.09 -14.68
CA GLU A 490 1.11 -29.86 -14.77
C GLU A 490 0.47 -30.69 -15.88
N ILE A 491 -0.66 -31.35 -15.57
CA ILE A 491 -1.52 -32.02 -16.55
C ILE A 491 -2.89 -31.39 -16.48
N ARG A 492 -3.44 -31.05 -17.65
CA ARG A 492 -4.76 -30.43 -17.81
C ARG A 492 -5.66 -31.26 -18.72
N ALA A 493 -6.96 -31.12 -18.53
CA ALA A 493 -7.93 -31.64 -19.49
C ALA A 493 -7.91 -30.80 -20.77
N ALA A 494 -8.13 -31.46 -21.91
CA ALA A 494 -8.27 -30.78 -23.20
C ALA A 494 -9.50 -29.86 -23.18
N LEU A 495 -9.34 -28.63 -23.67
CA LEU A 495 -10.39 -27.62 -23.65
C LEU A 495 -11.59 -28.01 -24.54
N PRO A 496 -12.82 -28.07 -23.98
CA PRO A 496 -14.03 -28.15 -24.77
C PRO A 496 -14.18 -26.93 -25.72
N ARG A 497 -14.75 -27.14 -26.92
CA ARG A 497 -14.96 -26.06 -27.91
C ARG A 497 -15.71 -24.88 -27.27
N GLY A 498 -15.09 -23.70 -27.28
CA GLY A 498 -15.71 -22.45 -26.80
C GLY A 498 -15.54 -22.17 -25.30
N THR A 499 -14.68 -22.91 -24.58
CA THR A 499 -14.23 -22.60 -23.20
C THR A 499 -12.85 -21.95 -23.22
N ARG A 500 -12.56 -21.04 -22.28
CA ARG A 500 -11.22 -20.43 -22.17
C ARG A 500 -10.34 -21.26 -21.24
N SER A 501 -9.04 -21.21 -21.48
CA SER A 501 -8.03 -21.89 -20.67
C SER A 501 -8.11 -21.50 -19.18
N ALA A 502 -8.50 -20.27 -18.85
CA ALA A 502 -8.63 -19.84 -17.45
C ALA A 502 -9.78 -20.51 -16.67
N ASP A 503 -10.77 -21.09 -17.36
CA ASP A 503 -12.01 -21.60 -16.76
C ASP A 503 -11.95 -23.09 -16.42
N VAL A 504 -10.92 -23.80 -16.92
CA VAL A 504 -10.75 -25.24 -16.71
C VAL A 504 -9.60 -25.47 -15.73
N PRO A 505 -9.87 -26.03 -14.54
CA PRO A 505 -8.81 -26.27 -13.56
C PRO A 505 -7.85 -27.35 -14.08
N TRP A 506 -6.59 -27.29 -13.64
CA TRP A 506 -5.64 -28.36 -13.86
C TRP A 506 -6.15 -29.67 -13.23
N PHE A 507 -5.79 -30.81 -13.82
CA PHE A 507 -6.12 -32.13 -13.28
C PHE A 507 -5.10 -32.57 -12.24
N MET A 508 -3.81 -32.46 -12.57
CA MET A 508 -2.72 -32.88 -11.69
C MET A 508 -1.61 -31.83 -11.64
N HIS A 509 -1.12 -31.56 -10.44
CA HIS A 509 0.16 -30.90 -10.17
C HIS A 509 1.09 -31.88 -9.47
N ALA A 510 2.30 -32.05 -9.99
CA ALA A 510 3.38 -32.75 -9.29
C ALA A 510 4.46 -31.75 -8.88
N LEU A 511 4.63 -31.54 -7.58
CA LEU A 511 5.68 -30.67 -7.05
C LEU A 511 6.96 -31.50 -6.86
N THR A 512 7.85 -31.45 -7.85
CA THR A 512 9.02 -32.36 -7.92
C THR A 512 10.21 -31.86 -7.08
N GLY A 513 9.99 -30.93 -6.16
CA GLY A 513 11.04 -30.24 -5.39
C GLY A 513 11.28 -30.75 -3.99
N GLY A 514 10.49 -31.71 -3.49
CA GLY A 514 10.82 -32.33 -2.21
C GLY A 514 12.14 -33.11 -2.36
N ARG A 515 12.97 -33.13 -1.31
CA ARG A 515 14.18 -33.95 -1.30
C ARG A 515 13.83 -35.43 -1.27
N TRP A 516 13.00 -35.82 -0.30
CA TRP A 516 12.63 -37.21 -0.02
C TRP A 516 11.26 -37.62 -0.55
N LEU A 517 10.36 -36.67 -0.82
CA LEU A 517 8.98 -36.96 -1.20
C LEU A 517 8.55 -36.14 -2.41
N LEU A 518 7.97 -36.82 -3.38
CA LEU A 518 7.20 -36.26 -4.48
C LEU A 518 5.78 -35.97 -4.01
N GLU A 519 5.34 -34.72 -4.12
CA GLU A 519 3.95 -34.35 -3.82
C GLU A 519 3.12 -34.36 -5.11
N LEU A 520 2.14 -35.27 -5.16
CA LEU A 520 1.15 -35.38 -6.23
C LEU A 520 -0.18 -34.81 -5.76
N SER A 521 -0.68 -33.77 -6.41
CA SER A 521 -1.97 -33.16 -6.13
C SER A 521 -2.93 -33.39 -7.29
N PHE A 522 -4.10 -33.95 -7.01
CA PHE A 522 -5.15 -34.23 -7.98
C PHE A 522 -6.39 -33.39 -7.68
N ARG A 523 -6.89 -32.68 -8.69
CA ARG A 523 -8.11 -31.87 -8.59
C ARG A 523 -9.32 -32.74 -8.94
N VAL A 524 -10.24 -32.93 -8.00
CA VAL A 524 -11.45 -33.74 -8.21
C VAL A 524 -12.68 -33.00 -7.68
N PRO A 525 -13.90 -33.32 -8.16
CA PRO A 525 -15.12 -32.76 -7.62
C PRO A 525 -15.28 -33.06 -6.12
N ARG A 526 -15.92 -32.16 -5.39
CA ARG A 526 -16.16 -32.31 -3.96
C ARG A 526 -16.92 -33.61 -3.66
N GLY A 527 -16.47 -34.36 -2.65
CA GLY A 527 -17.10 -35.62 -2.24
C GLY A 527 -16.76 -36.81 -3.14
N THR A 528 -15.78 -36.70 -4.04
CA THR A 528 -15.33 -37.84 -4.87
C THR A 528 -14.71 -38.95 -4.01
N PHE A 529 -13.98 -38.58 -2.95
CA PHE A 529 -13.33 -39.53 -2.05
C PHE A 529 -13.64 -39.19 -0.59
N ASP A 530 -13.81 -40.25 0.21
CA ASP A 530 -13.79 -40.16 1.66
C ASP A 530 -12.34 -40.29 2.15
N ASP A 531 -11.88 -39.33 2.95
CA ASP A 531 -10.48 -39.19 3.38
C ASP A 531 -9.96 -40.46 4.08
N ARG A 532 -10.68 -40.95 5.09
CA ARG A 532 -10.30 -42.14 5.87
C ARG A 532 -10.29 -43.41 5.03
N ARG A 533 -11.25 -43.56 4.12
CA ARG A 533 -11.31 -44.70 3.20
C ARG A 533 -10.18 -44.65 2.17
N LEU A 534 -9.85 -43.46 1.67
CA LEU A 534 -8.80 -43.29 0.68
C LEU A 534 -7.41 -43.56 1.26
N VAL A 535 -7.13 -43.09 2.48
CA VAL A 535 -5.90 -43.41 3.22
C VAL A 535 -5.71 -44.93 3.32
N ARG A 536 -6.76 -45.67 3.74
CA ARG A 536 -6.74 -47.14 3.83
C ARG A 536 -6.61 -47.82 2.47
N GLN A 537 -7.22 -47.26 1.42
CA GLN A 537 -7.17 -47.83 0.07
C GLN A 537 -5.79 -47.71 -0.56
N LEU A 538 -5.15 -46.54 -0.41
CA LEU A 538 -3.80 -46.31 -0.93
C LEU A 538 -2.75 -47.02 -0.07
N ASN A 539 -3.03 -47.21 1.23
CA ASN A 539 -2.22 -48.00 2.16
C ASN A 539 -0.73 -47.61 2.13
N LEU A 540 -0.46 -46.29 2.03
CA LEU A 540 0.89 -45.76 2.10
C LEU A 540 1.35 -45.81 3.55
N LYS A 541 2.51 -46.44 3.77
CA LYS A 541 3.14 -46.49 5.09
C LYS A 541 3.43 -45.05 5.55
N PRO A 542 3.02 -44.66 6.77
CA PRO A 542 3.47 -43.42 7.40
C PRO A 542 5.00 -43.35 7.47
N LEU A 543 5.56 -42.15 7.63
CA LEU A 543 7.00 -41.94 7.47
C LEU A 543 7.82 -42.60 8.59
N ASP A 544 7.26 -42.69 9.81
CA ASP A 544 7.85 -43.41 10.94
C ASP A 544 7.94 -44.95 10.77
N GLN A 545 7.22 -45.52 9.79
CA GLN A 545 7.27 -46.93 9.43
C GLN A 545 8.15 -47.21 8.20
N ARG A 546 8.93 -46.20 7.77
CA ARG A 546 9.93 -46.29 6.70
C ARG A 546 11.33 -46.11 7.26
N ASP A 547 11.95 -47.21 7.66
CA ASP A 547 13.32 -47.25 8.18
C ASP A 547 14.37 -46.79 7.16
N ASP A 548 13.99 -46.73 5.88
CA ASP A 548 14.83 -46.31 4.76
C ASP A 548 14.83 -44.79 4.51
N LEU A 549 13.97 -44.03 5.19
CA LEU A 549 13.87 -42.57 5.04
C LEU A 549 14.33 -41.85 6.30
N PRO A 550 15.21 -40.82 6.20
CA PRO A 550 15.63 -40.02 7.34
C PRO A 550 14.58 -38.95 7.73
N VAL A 551 13.30 -39.23 7.51
CA VAL A 551 12.18 -38.30 7.74
C VAL A 551 11.26 -38.91 8.79
N TYR A 552 11.21 -38.28 9.97
CA TYR A 552 10.40 -38.75 11.09
C TYR A 552 9.02 -38.08 11.10
N GLY A 553 7.96 -38.86 11.33
CA GLY A 553 6.61 -38.34 11.51
C GLY A 553 5.54 -39.41 11.33
N SER A 554 4.52 -39.42 12.20
CA SER A 554 3.37 -40.31 12.13
C SER A 554 2.24 -39.77 11.25
N ASP A 555 2.46 -38.64 10.58
CA ASP A 555 1.46 -37.98 9.75
C ASP A 555 1.04 -38.86 8.56
N GLU A 556 -0.26 -38.84 8.27
CA GLU A 556 -0.81 -39.48 7.08
C GLU A 556 -0.21 -38.88 5.81
N ARG A 557 -0.03 -39.69 4.76
CA ARG A 557 0.60 -39.26 3.51
C ARG A 557 -0.39 -38.93 2.39
N VAL A 558 -1.68 -39.00 2.71
CA VAL A 558 -2.80 -38.74 1.81
C VAL A 558 -3.69 -37.72 2.50
N PHE A 559 -4.09 -36.67 1.80
CA PHE A 559 -4.92 -35.62 2.35
C PHE A 559 -5.99 -35.20 1.34
N VAL A 560 -7.25 -35.16 1.74
CA VAL A 560 -8.33 -34.56 0.94
C VAL A 560 -8.67 -33.18 1.52
N ARG A 561 -8.50 -32.11 0.74
CA ARG A 561 -8.79 -30.74 1.18
C ARG A 561 -9.77 -30.01 0.24
N PRO A 562 -10.83 -29.38 0.76
CA PRO A 562 -11.71 -28.54 -0.04
C PRO A 562 -10.97 -27.31 -0.55
N VAL A 563 -11.36 -26.86 -1.74
CA VAL A 563 -10.88 -25.61 -2.35
C VAL A 563 -12.08 -24.76 -2.77
N GLN A 564 -11.84 -23.56 -3.31
CA GLN A 564 -12.91 -22.68 -3.75
C GLN A 564 -13.78 -23.34 -4.84
N GLY A 565 -15.10 -23.31 -4.65
CA GLY A 565 -16.09 -23.94 -5.52
C GLY A 565 -16.39 -25.40 -5.16
N ASP A 566 -16.92 -26.18 -6.10
CA ASP A 566 -17.27 -27.60 -5.92
C ASP A 566 -16.08 -28.55 -6.14
N TRP A 567 -14.88 -28.14 -5.76
CA TRP A 567 -13.66 -28.88 -6.00
C TRP A 567 -12.94 -29.24 -4.68
N GLU A 568 -12.17 -30.31 -4.73
CA GLU A 568 -11.27 -30.78 -3.68
C GLU A 568 -9.91 -31.14 -4.29
N ASN A 569 -8.85 -30.98 -3.50
CA ASN A 569 -7.52 -31.44 -3.83
C ASN A 569 -7.20 -32.69 -3.03
N VAL A 570 -6.90 -33.79 -3.73
CA VAL A 570 -6.32 -34.99 -3.14
C VAL A 570 -4.81 -34.89 -3.26
N ARG A 571 -4.12 -34.70 -2.14
CA ARG A 571 -2.66 -34.64 -2.07
C ARG A 571 -2.11 -35.99 -1.61
N VAL A 572 -1.14 -36.53 -2.34
CA VAL A 572 -0.46 -37.79 -2.03
C VAL A 572 1.06 -37.57 -2.04
N LEU A 573 1.74 -37.97 -0.96
CA LEU A 573 3.19 -37.87 -0.83
C LEU A 573 3.82 -39.24 -1.13
N VAL A 574 4.69 -39.32 -2.15
CA VAL A 574 5.27 -40.55 -2.68
C VAL A 574 6.80 -40.49 -2.62
N HIS A 575 7.46 -41.58 -2.27
CA HIS A 575 8.93 -41.69 -2.30
C HIS A 575 9.41 -42.52 -3.49
N ASP A 576 8.87 -43.72 -3.69
CA ASP A 576 9.35 -44.66 -4.71
C ASP A 576 8.22 -45.14 -5.64
N ARG A 577 8.59 -45.84 -6.70
CA ARG A 577 7.63 -46.34 -7.68
C ARG A 577 6.72 -47.43 -7.10
N ALA A 578 7.17 -48.25 -6.15
CA ALA A 578 6.37 -49.34 -5.60
C ALA A 578 5.12 -48.81 -4.88
N GLU A 579 5.20 -47.62 -4.27
CA GLU A 579 4.08 -46.92 -3.64
C GLU A 579 2.99 -46.46 -4.63
N VAL A 580 3.27 -46.39 -5.93
CA VAL A 580 2.29 -45.99 -6.96
C VAL A 580 1.98 -47.11 -7.96
N ASP A 581 2.82 -48.14 -8.06
CA ASP A 581 2.69 -49.25 -8.99
C ASP A 581 1.88 -50.43 -8.41
N HIS A 582 0.69 -50.15 -7.87
CA HIS A 582 -0.22 -51.19 -7.38
C HIS A 582 -1.67 -50.97 -7.82
N ALA A 583 -2.50 -52.01 -7.69
CA ALA A 583 -3.86 -52.02 -8.23
C ALA A 583 -4.75 -50.91 -7.63
N SER A 584 -4.64 -50.65 -6.32
CA SER A 584 -5.42 -49.62 -5.64
C SER A 584 -5.09 -48.20 -6.13
N PHE A 585 -3.81 -47.89 -6.34
CA PHE A 585 -3.38 -46.60 -6.89
C PHE A 585 -3.81 -46.43 -8.35
N ARG A 586 -3.70 -47.49 -9.16
CA ARG A 586 -4.21 -47.49 -10.54
C ARG A 586 -5.71 -47.21 -10.61
N ARG A 587 -6.49 -47.79 -9.70
CA ARG A 587 -7.94 -47.52 -9.58
C ARG A 587 -8.19 -46.09 -9.15
N PHE A 588 -7.47 -45.59 -8.15
CA PHE A 588 -7.54 -44.20 -7.69
C PHE A 588 -7.29 -43.20 -8.83
N LEU A 589 -6.24 -43.39 -9.64
CA LEU A 589 -5.97 -42.52 -10.79
C LEU A 589 -7.10 -42.55 -11.82
N ALA A 590 -7.65 -43.73 -12.11
CA ALA A 590 -8.76 -43.89 -13.05
C ALA A 590 -10.04 -43.21 -12.54
N ASP A 591 -10.39 -43.40 -11.27
CA ASP A 591 -11.56 -42.81 -10.64
C ASP A 591 -11.42 -41.28 -10.55
N SER A 592 -10.24 -40.77 -10.15
CA SER A 592 -9.93 -39.33 -10.10
C SER A 592 -10.05 -38.67 -11.46
N LEU A 593 -9.43 -39.27 -12.49
CA LEU A 593 -9.45 -38.74 -13.85
C LEU A 593 -10.86 -38.78 -14.45
N LYS A 594 -11.61 -39.88 -14.22
CA LYS A 594 -12.99 -40.02 -14.66
C LYS A 594 -13.89 -38.96 -14.01
N ALA A 595 -13.75 -38.73 -12.70
CA ALA A 595 -14.53 -37.71 -11.98
C ALA A 595 -14.20 -36.30 -12.46
N HIS A 596 -12.92 -35.97 -12.62
CA HIS A 596 -12.48 -34.67 -13.13
C HIS A 596 -12.98 -34.39 -14.55
N LEU A 597 -12.74 -35.31 -15.49
CA LEU A 597 -13.21 -35.18 -16.87
C LEU A 597 -14.74 -35.17 -16.97
N GLY A 598 -15.42 -35.95 -16.13
CA GLY A 598 -16.89 -35.97 -16.06
C GLY A 598 -17.46 -34.63 -15.60
N ARG A 599 -16.85 -33.96 -14.62
CA ARG A 599 -17.27 -32.62 -14.20
C ARG A 599 -16.98 -31.59 -15.27
N ILE A 600 -15.83 -31.65 -15.96
CA ILE A 600 -15.52 -30.72 -17.06
C ILE A 600 -16.49 -30.89 -18.23
N ALA A 601 -16.83 -32.14 -18.59
CA ALA A 601 -17.83 -32.41 -19.62
C ALA A 601 -19.21 -31.86 -19.24
N ARG A 602 -19.63 -32.05 -17.97
CA ARG A 602 -20.86 -31.44 -17.46
C ARG A 602 -20.82 -29.92 -17.47
N VAL A 603 -19.70 -29.29 -17.07
CA VAL A 603 -19.57 -27.83 -17.13
C VAL A 603 -19.63 -27.30 -18.58
N ALA A 604 -19.16 -28.09 -19.56
CA ALA A 604 -19.26 -27.75 -20.97
C ALA A 604 -20.67 -27.93 -21.55
N GLU A 605 -21.42 -28.93 -21.07
CA GLU A 605 -22.83 -29.17 -21.42
C GLU A 605 -23.79 -28.21 -20.70
N ASP A 606 -23.46 -27.85 -19.46
CA ASP A 606 -24.27 -27.04 -18.55
C ASP A 606 -23.92 -25.55 -18.63
N ARG A 607 -23.95 -25.02 -19.85
CA ARG A 607 -23.83 -23.57 -20.10
C ARG A 607 -24.94 -22.76 -19.41
N SER A 608 -25.99 -23.41 -18.92
CA SER A 608 -27.02 -22.80 -18.05
C SER A 608 -26.59 -22.59 -16.60
N GLU A 609 -25.72 -23.44 -16.04
CA GLU A 609 -25.23 -23.32 -14.66
C GLU A 609 -23.94 -22.48 -14.53
N ALA A 610 -23.13 -22.39 -15.59
CA ALA A 610 -21.89 -21.59 -15.55
C ALA A 610 -22.15 -20.08 -15.65
N GLU A 611 -23.17 -19.69 -16.41
CA GLU A 611 -23.64 -18.30 -16.55
C GLU A 611 -25.16 -18.20 -16.29
N PRO A 612 -25.63 -18.50 -15.06
CA PRO A 612 -27.06 -18.57 -14.74
C PRO A 612 -27.78 -17.25 -14.98
N TRP A 613 -27.06 -16.13 -15.10
CA TRP A 613 -27.60 -14.83 -15.50
C TRP A 613 -27.94 -14.76 -17.00
N ARG A 614 -27.28 -15.49 -17.91
CA ARG A 614 -27.69 -15.54 -19.33
C ARG A 614 -28.96 -16.34 -19.54
N THR A 615 -29.11 -17.44 -18.79
CA THR A 615 -30.29 -18.30 -18.88
C THR A 615 -31.46 -17.77 -18.06
N ASN A 616 -31.21 -17.35 -16.82
CA ASN A 616 -32.27 -16.83 -15.93
C ASN A 616 -32.45 -15.32 -16.03
N GLY A 617 -31.61 -14.60 -16.78
CA GLY A 617 -31.74 -13.18 -17.14
C GLY A 617 -32.51 -12.35 -16.13
N ARG A 618 -33.74 -12.01 -16.49
CA ARG A 618 -34.65 -11.23 -15.64
C ARG A 618 -34.83 -11.79 -14.23
N ALA A 619 -35.02 -13.10 -14.06
CA ALA A 619 -35.16 -13.76 -12.77
C ALA A 619 -33.87 -13.74 -11.92
N TRP A 620 -32.69 -13.72 -12.56
CA TRP A 620 -31.40 -13.56 -11.85
C TRP A 620 -31.31 -12.20 -11.16
N HIS A 621 -31.63 -11.13 -11.90
CA HIS A 621 -31.56 -9.76 -11.40
C HIS A 621 -32.68 -9.42 -10.41
N LEU A 622 -33.92 -9.88 -10.66
CA LEU A 622 -35.04 -9.69 -9.74
C LEU A 622 -34.91 -10.53 -8.47
N GLY A 623 -34.34 -11.74 -8.58
CA GLY A 623 -34.03 -12.59 -7.43
C GLY A 623 -32.74 -12.23 -6.71
N GLN A 624 -32.04 -11.17 -7.16
CA GLN A 624 -30.81 -10.65 -6.56
C GLN A 624 -29.72 -11.73 -6.35
N LYS A 625 -29.71 -12.75 -7.21
CA LYS A 625 -28.87 -13.96 -7.08
C LYS A 625 -27.38 -13.72 -7.32
N GLY A 626 -27.01 -12.53 -7.82
CA GLY A 626 -25.62 -12.12 -8.03
C GLY A 626 -24.99 -11.32 -6.89
N MET A 627 -25.66 -11.19 -5.73
CA MET A 627 -25.09 -10.51 -4.56
C MET A 627 -23.95 -11.32 -3.92
N ALA A 628 -23.01 -10.62 -3.27
CA ALA A 628 -21.92 -11.26 -2.54
C ALA A 628 -22.45 -11.97 -1.27
N PRO A 629 -21.86 -13.12 -0.88
CA PRO A 629 -22.26 -13.82 0.36
C PRO A 629 -22.08 -12.90 1.58
N GLY A 630 -23.15 -12.75 2.38
CA GLY A 630 -23.12 -11.94 3.61
C GLY A 630 -23.58 -10.48 3.46
N GLU A 631 -23.93 -10.02 2.26
CA GLU A 631 -24.47 -8.67 2.02
C GLU A 631 -25.93 -8.73 1.54
N PRO A 632 -26.94 -8.64 2.43
CA PRO A 632 -28.34 -8.60 2.01
C PRO A 632 -28.64 -7.29 1.25
N PRO A 633 -29.48 -7.34 0.19
CA PRO A 633 -29.86 -6.16 -0.59
C PRO A 633 -30.74 -5.20 0.22
N GLU A 634 -30.41 -3.91 0.20
CA GLU A 634 -31.18 -2.81 0.80
C GLU A 634 -32.25 -2.22 -0.16
N TRP A 635 -32.45 -2.83 -1.33
CA TRP A 635 -33.40 -2.41 -2.35
C TRP A 635 -34.30 -3.57 -2.79
N ASN A 636 -35.53 -3.28 -3.22
CA ASN A 636 -36.53 -4.29 -3.57
C ASN A 636 -36.62 -4.48 -5.08
N ALA A 637 -36.95 -5.71 -5.53
CA ALA A 637 -37.13 -6.02 -6.95
C ALA A 637 -38.14 -5.11 -7.68
N SER A 638 -39.15 -4.60 -6.96
CA SER A 638 -40.13 -3.64 -7.47
C SER A 638 -39.50 -2.33 -7.94
N LEU A 639 -38.38 -1.89 -7.34
CA LEU A 639 -37.65 -0.70 -7.75
C LEU A 639 -37.03 -0.86 -9.14
N LEU A 640 -36.46 -2.03 -9.44
CA LEU A 640 -35.92 -2.35 -10.76
C LEU A 640 -37.03 -2.42 -11.82
N ILE A 641 -38.18 -3.01 -11.45
CA ILE A 641 -39.36 -3.09 -12.32
C ILE A 641 -39.91 -1.69 -12.63
N ASP A 642 -40.07 -0.83 -11.62
CA ASP A 642 -40.58 0.53 -11.82
C ASP A 642 -39.61 1.37 -12.67
N LEU A 643 -38.31 1.28 -12.40
CA LEU A 643 -37.28 1.97 -13.19
C LEU A 643 -37.35 1.56 -14.68
N LEU A 644 -37.31 0.26 -14.97
CA LEU A 644 -37.35 -0.24 -16.33
C LEU A 644 -38.70 0.05 -17.01
N GLY A 645 -39.80 0.02 -16.25
CA GLY A 645 -41.12 0.40 -16.73
C GLY A 645 -41.19 1.89 -17.11
N ARG A 646 -40.54 2.77 -16.34
CA ARG A 646 -40.42 4.21 -16.67
C ARG A 646 -39.54 4.43 -17.90
N ILE A 647 -38.42 3.74 -18.03
CA ILE A 647 -37.54 3.79 -19.20
C ILE A 647 -38.32 3.37 -20.45
N ASN A 648 -39.05 2.26 -20.39
CA ASN A 648 -39.85 1.76 -21.51
C ASN A 648 -41.00 2.71 -21.90
N ARG A 649 -41.62 3.39 -20.92
CA ARG A 649 -42.64 4.42 -21.20
C ARG A 649 -42.05 5.68 -21.84
N ALA A 650 -40.85 6.08 -21.42
CA ALA A 650 -40.18 7.26 -21.94
C ALA A 650 -39.60 7.02 -23.34
N ALA A 651 -38.95 5.88 -23.56
CA ALA A 651 -38.32 5.51 -24.82
C ALA A 651 -38.60 4.02 -25.15
N PRO A 652 -39.69 3.70 -25.86
CA PRO A 652 -40.09 2.31 -26.17
C PRO A 652 -39.07 1.50 -26.98
N ARG A 653 -38.14 2.19 -27.68
CA ARG A 653 -37.05 1.57 -28.45
C ARG A 653 -35.93 1.02 -27.55
N VAL A 654 -35.89 1.40 -26.28
CA VAL A 654 -34.89 0.95 -25.30
C VAL A 654 -35.36 -0.33 -24.65
N THR A 655 -34.64 -1.42 -24.88
CA THR A 655 -34.92 -2.73 -24.30
C THR A 655 -33.81 -3.18 -23.34
N PRO A 656 -34.15 -3.85 -22.23
CA PRO A 656 -33.16 -4.38 -21.31
C PRO A 656 -32.53 -5.68 -21.83
N ASP A 657 -31.20 -5.71 -21.91
CA ASP A 657 -30.40 -6.92 -22.11
C ASP A 657 -29.89 -7.45 -20.77
N TRP A 658 -30.37 -8.64 -20.42
CA TRP A 658 -30.17 -9.29 -19.13
C TRP A 658 -28.97 -10.26 -19.10
N ASN A 659 -28.18 -10.34 -20.17
CA ASN A 659 -27.14 -11.36 -20.33
C ASN A 659 -25.86 -11.11 -19.54
N HIS A 660 -25.88 -10.21 -18.55
CA HIS A 660 -24.69 -9.78 -17.82
C HIS A 660 -24.83 -10.03 -16.32
N LYS A 661 -23.77 -10.57 -15.69
CA LYS A 661 -23.81 -11.03 -14.31
C LYS A 661 -24.20 -9.95 -13.30
N THR A 662 -23.68 -8.74 -13.47
CA THR A 662 -23.70 -7.68 -12.45
C THR A 662 -24.66 -6.53 -12.75
N HIS A 663 -25.12 -6.42 -13.99
CA HIS A 663 -25.89 -5.28 -14.47
C HIS A 663 -26.81 -5.67 -15.63
N VAL A 664 -27.83 -4.86 -15.86
CA VAL A 664 -28.71 -4.94 -17.03
C VAL A 664 -28.28 -3.84 -17.99
N ARG A 665 -28.04 -4.19 -19.26
CA ARG A 665 -27.72 -3.19 -20.28
C ARG A 665 -29.01 -2.60 -20.86
N LEU A 666 -29.00 -1.32 -21.16
CA LEU A 666 -30.07 -0.61 -21.84
C LEU A 666 -29.67 -0.45 -23.30
N VAL A 667 -30.39 -1.11 -24.20
CA VAL A 667 -30.02 -1.21 -25.61
C VAL A 667 -31.13 -0.67 -26.50
N VAL A 668 -30.79 0.25 -27.40
CA VAL A 668 -31.70 0.80 -28.42
C VAL A 668 -31.69 -0.11 -29.64
N ASP A 669 -32.88 -0.53 -30.09
CA ASP A 669 -33.10 -1.36 -31.28
C ASP A 669 -32.22 -2.63 -31.33
N GLY A 670 -31.84 -3.15 -30.15
CA GLY A 670 -30.99 -4.34 -30.00
C GLY A 670 -29.53 -4.18 -30.42
N LYS A 671 -29.06 -2.96 -30.75
CA LYS A 671 -27.71 -2.73 -31.31
C LYS A 671 -26.83 -1.80 -30.48
N SER A 672 -27.37 -0.68 -29.98
CA SER A 672 -26.57 0.37 -29.34
C SER A 672 -26.84 0.48 -27.85
N GLU A 673 -25.80 0.37 -27.03
CA GLU A 673 -25.89 0.44 -25.57
C GLU A 673 -25.87 1.90 -25.08
N ILE A 674 -26.98 2.36 -24.53
CA ILE A 674 -27.13 3.74 -24.03
C ILE A 674 -26.91 3.86 -22.52
N GLY A 675 -26.82 2.73 -21.81
CA GLY A 675 -26.77 2.73 -20.36
C GLY A 675 -26.66 1.37 -19.70
N ARG A 676 -26.36 1.37 -18.40
CA ARG A 676 -26.27 0.18 -17.55
C ARG A 676 -26.99 0.42 -16.22
N VAL A 677 -27.73 -0.57 -15.75
CA VAL A 677 -28.31 -0.62 -14.40
C VAL A 677 -27.63 -1.73 -13.62
N TYR A 678 -26.72 -1.39 -12.71
CA TYR A 678 -26.03 -2.35 -11.86
C TYR A 678 -26.95 -2.82 -10.74
N THR A 679 -27.16 -4.14 -10.68
CA THR A 679 -28.07 -4.79 -9.73
C THR A 679 -27.33 -5.53 -8.63
N CYS A 680 -26.04 -5.85 -8.80
CA CYS A 680 -25.24 -6.55 -7.79
C CYS A 680 -24.54 -5.56 -6.86
N HIS A 681 -25.32 -4.71 -6.19
CA HIS A 681 -24.84 -3.74 -5.22
C HIS A 681 -25.82 -3.67 -4.05
N ALA A 682 -25.34 -3.97 -2.83
CA ALA A 682 -26.21 -4.11 -1.65
C ALA A 682 -27.01 -2.83 -1.34
N ARG A 683 -26.33 -1.67 -1.36
CA ARG A 683 -26.90 -0.35 -0.99
C ARG A 683 -27.90 0.27 -1.98
N GLY A 684 -28.20 -0.36 -3.13
CA GLY A 684 -29.14 0.19 -4.13
C GLY A 684 -28.71 0.03 -5.59
N LEU A 685 -29.65 0.22 -6.52
CA LEU A 685 -29.42 0.13 -7.97
C LEU A 685 -28.58 1.30 -8.46
N LYS A 686 -27.43 1.03 -9.06
CA LYS A 686 -26.60 2.09 -9.65
C LYS A 686 -26.91 2.22 -11.14
N VAL A 687 -27.34 3.39 -11.57
CA VAL A 687 -27.72 3.69 -12.96
C VAL A 687 -26.60 4.49 -13.61
N ARG A 688 -26.20 4.08 -14.81
CA ARG A 688 -25.30 4.82 -15.71
C ARG A 688 -25.99 5.04 -17.04
N LEU A 689 -26.03 6.28 -17.51
CA LEU A 689 -26.50 6.65 -18.85
C LEU A 689 -25.39 7.39 -19.59
N GLY A 690 -25.28 7.15 -20.89
CA GLY A 690 -24.32 7.81 -21.77
C GLY A 690 -25.01 8.88 -22.60
N GLU A 691 -24.45 10.09 -22.60
CA GLU A 691 -25.05 11.27 -23.20
C GLU A 691 -24.09 11.96 -24.18
N PRO A 692 -24.59 12.73 -25.16
CA PRO A 692 -23.73 13.48 -26.07
C PRO A 692 -22.94 14.56 -25.31
N PRO A 693 -21.65 14.77 -25.64
CA PRO A 693 -20.82 15.78 -24.99
C PRO A 693 -21.47 17.17 -24.99
N GLY A 694 -21.59 17.78 -23.82
CA GLY A 694 -22.03 19.17 -23.68
C GLY A 694 -23.53 19.42 -23.84
N LYS A 695 -24.38 18.38 -23.93
CA LYS A 695 -25.84 18.54 -24.01
C LYS A 695 -26.53 18.72 -22.66
N PHE A 696 -25.86 18.41 -21.55
CA PHE A 696 -26.44 18.57 -20.21
C PHE A 696 -25.53 19.37 -19.29
N SER A 697 -26.15 20.24 -18.51
CA SER A 697 -25.47 21.03 -17.49
C SER A 697 -25.29 20.21 -16.21
N VAL A 698 -24.25 20.56 -15.44
CA VAL A 698 -24.04 20.00 -14.09
C VAL A 698 -25.26 20.26 -13.18
N VAL A 699 -25.95 21.38 -13.42
CA VAL A 699 -27.17 21.77 -12.69
C VAL A 699 -28.31 20.79 -12.94
N GLU A 700 -28.55 20.37 -14.19
CA GLU A 700 -29.60 19.40 -14.53
C GLU A 700 -29.33 18.01 -13.92
N ALA A 701 -28.06 17.60 -13.83
CA ALA A 701 -27.67 16.39 -13.12
C ALA A 701 -27.96 16.50 -11.61
N THR A 702 -27.63 17.63 -10.97
CA THR A 702 -27.95 17.87 -9.55
C THR A 702 -29.46 17.92 -9.28
N LEU A 703 -30.25 18.48 -10.22
CA LEU A 703 -31.71 18.53 -10.14
C LEU A 703 -32.37 17.16 -10.35
N LEU A 704 -31.72 16.24 -11.06
CA LEU A 704 -32.15 14.84 -11.12
C LEU A 704 -32.06 14.20 -9.74
N ARG A 705 -30.91 14.35 -9.07
CA ARG A 705 -30.67 13.94 -7.68
C ARG A 705 -29.35 14.49 -7.13
N ALA A 706 -29.27 14.68 -5.80
CA ALA A 706 -28.08 15.19 -5.12
C ALA A 706 -26.82 14.29 -5.23
N ASP A 707 -26.98 12.97 -5.40
CA ASP A 707 -25.88 12.01 -5.59
C ASP A 707 -25.57 11.72 -7.07
N ALA A 708 -26.25 12.40 -8.00
CA ALA A 708 -25.97 12.25 -9.41
C ALA A 708 -24.64 12.93 -9.77
N THR A 709 -23.78 12.20 -10.45
CA THR A 709 -22.47 12.65 -10.93
C THR A 709 -22.46 12.63 -12.45
N LEU A 710 -22.12 13.77 -13.05
CA LEU A 710 -21.91 13.89 -14.49
C LEU A 710 -20.40 13.92 -14.76
N ARG A 711 -19.89 12.90 -15.46
CA ARG A 711 -18.48 12.85 -15.87
C ARG A 711 -18.39 13.24 -17.33
N ARG A 712 -17.62 14.29 -17.62
CA ARG A 712 -17.43 14.73 -19.01
C ARG A 712 -16.48 13.80 -19.76
N GLY A 713 -16.87 13.41 -20.98
CA GLY A 713 -16.06 12.61 -21.87
C GLY A 713 -14.92 13.42 -22.50
N LEU A 714 -13.73 12.83 -22.61
CA LEU A 714 -12.61 13.40 -23.36
C LEU A 714 -12.61 12.86 -24.80
N ALA A 715 -12.25 13.71 -25.77
CA ALA A 715 -11.98 13.34 -27.17
C ALA A 715 -13.11 12.55 -27.86
N GLY A 716 -14.32 13.12 -27.91
CA GLY A 716 -15.47 12.55 -28.66
C GLY A 716 -16.17 11.36 -27.98
N LYS A 717 -15.80 11.02 -26.73
CA LYS A 717 -16.51 10.03 -25.91
C LYS A 717 -17.75 10.64 -25.24
N PRO A 718 -18.83 9.86 -24.99
CA PRO A 718 -20.00 10.34 -24.28
C PRO A 718 -19.69 10.92 -22.90
N ASP A 719 -20.49 11.89 -22.49
CA ASP A 719 -20.64 12.26 -21.09
C ASP A 719 -21.37 11.11 -20.36
N ILE A 720 -21.00 10.83 -19.12
CA ILE A 720 -21.57 9.72 -18.34
C ILE A 720 -22.30 10.29 -17.13
N LEU A 721 -23.61 10.12 -17.11
CA LEU A 721 -24.47 10.41 -15.97
C LEU A 721 -24.60 9.17 -15.09
N GLU A 722 -24.23 9.28 -13.82
CA GLU A 722 -24.23 8.18 -12.85
C GLU A 722 -24.93 8.58 -11.55
N PHE A 723 -25.89 7.79 -11.08
CA PHE A 723 -26.58 8.01 -9.80
C PHE A 723 -27.07 6.69 -9.17
N GLN A 724 -27.44 6.68 -7.89
CA GLN A 724 -27.88 5.47 -7.18
C GLN A 724 -29.35 5.56 -6.74
N LEU A 725 -30.17 4.54 -7.01
CA LEU A 725 -31.56 4.40 -6.57
C LEU A 725 -31.67 3.50 -5.35
N ARG A 726 -32.52 3.90 -4.39
CA ARG A 726 -32.83 3.14 -3.17
C ARG A 726 -34.34 3.13 -2.94
N ASN A 727 -34.82 2.19 -2.13
CA ASN A 727 -36.21 2.14 -1.71
C ASN A 727 -36.63 3.49 -1.07
N GLY A 728 -37.73 4.08 -1.52
CA GLY A 728 -38.27 5.33 -0.97
C GLY A 728 -37.60 6.63 -1.44
N LEU A 729 -36.50 6.58 -2.20
CA LEU A 729 -35.82 7.75 -2.73
C LEU A 729 -36.07 7.89 -4.23
N THR A 730 -36.94 8.84 -4.60
CA THR A 730 -37.31 9.09 -6.00
C THR A 730 -36.51 10.24 -6.61
N PRO A 731 -35.76 10.04 -7.70
CA PRO A 731 -35.20 11.13 -8.48
C PRO A 731 -36.31 11.89 -9.22
N ASN A 732 -35.96 13.01 -9.83
CA ASN A 732 -36.87 13.73 -10.72
C ASN A 732 -37.16 12.90 -11.99
N TRP A 733 -38.29 12.19 -12.00
CA TRP A 733 -38.64 11.28 -13.09
C TRP A 733 -38.90 11.95 -14.44
N ARG A 734 -39.29 13.23 -14.44
CA ARG A 734 -39.47 13.98 -15.69
C ARG A 734 -38.12 14.25 -16.34
N LEU A 735 -37.15 14.74 -15.57
CA LEU A 735 -35.77 14.94 -16.04
C LEU A 735 -35.12 13.63 -16.48
N PHE A 736 -35.30 12.56 -15.68
CA PHE A 736 -34.77 11.24 -16.04
C PHE A 736 -35.31 10.74 -17.38
N ALA A 737 -36.61 10.91 -17.64
CA ALA A 737 -37.21 10.52 -18.92
C ALA A 737 -36.60 11.29 -20.10
N THR A 738 -36.35 12.60 -19.94
CA THR A 738 -35.68 13.43 -20.95
C THR A 738 -34.28 12.91 -21.28
N PHE A 739 -33.49 12.53 -20.28
CA PHE A 739 -32.14 11.98 -20.46
C PHE A 739 -32.16 10.64 -21.19
N VAL A 740 -33.10 9.76 -20.85
CA VAL A 740 -33.27 8.46 -21.51
C VAL A 740 -33.65 8.63 -22.98
N VAL A 741 -34.58 9.54 -23.30
CA VAL A 741 -34.98 9.84 -24.70
C VAL A 741 -33.81 10.41 -25.48
N ALA A 742 -33.11 11.40 -24.92
CA ALA A 742 -31.94 12.00 -25.57
C ALA A 742 -30.83 10.97 -25.83
N SER A 743 -30.56 10.07 -24.89
CA SER A 743 -29.59 9.00 -25.07
C SER A 743 -30.02 8.01 -26.16
N ALA A 744 -31.32 7.71 -26.23
CA ALA A 744 -31.90 6.79 -27.21
C ALA A 744 -31.84 7.34 -28.64
N ASP A 745 -32.18 8.61 -28.84
CA ASP A 745 -32.26 9.23 -30.17
C ASP A 745 -30.88 9.45 -30.81
N ASN A 746 -29.84 9.66 -29.99
CA ASN A 746 -28.49 9.93 -30.49
C ASN A 746 -27.63 8.65 -30.68
N GLY A 747 -28.12 7.48 -30.26
CA GLY A 747 -27.45 6.19 -30.49
C GLY A 747 -26.05 6.06 -29.87
N ILE A 748 -25.77 6.78 -28.78
CA ILE A 748 -24.42 6.93 -28.23
C ILE A 748 -24.05 5.73 -27.37
N GLY A 749 -23.12 4.93 -27.88
CA GLY A 749 -22.64 3.72 -27.21
C GLY A 749 -21.71 4.03 -26.03
N ILE A 750 -22.02 3.53 -24.83
CA ILE A 750 -21.03 3.43 -23.76
C ILE A 750 -20.06 2.29 -24.10
N ARG A 751 -18.86 2.60 -24.60
CA ARG A 751 -17.76 1.62 -24.72
C ARG A 751 -16.73 1.87 -23.62
N THR A 752 -16.59 0.89 -22.73
CA THR A 752 -15.41 0.68 -21.88
C THR A 752 -14.84 -0.67 -22.22
#